data_AF-Q9A992-F1
#
_entry.id   AF-Q9A992-F1
#
_cell.length_a   1.000
_cell.length_b   1.000
_cell.length_c   1.000
_cell.angle_alpha   90.00
_cell.angle_beta   90.00
_cell.angle_gamma   90.00
#
_symmetry.space_group_name_H-M   'P 1'
#
loop_
_entity.id
_entity.type
_entity.pdbx_description
1 polymer ?
#
loop_
_entity_poly.entity_id
_entity_poly.type
_entity_poly.pdbx_seq_one_letter_code
_entity_poly.pdbx_strand_id
1 'polypeptide(L)'
;MSGRSMRTPSTARPASPAPVRPCAASAPCRLRWPHDLHPGRTDLAPPAGGLSGADPVWPGQRRRVGGRLGASGCADLGWCRLPAGLRSGLLLWHRRGLCPVDPACVRPSSDRRPLARVHRLPWGGSGRATADPRTDDRRRRGVRHGSRLGQGADGLSRLPVQLHRPPGAAVPSAARRHRPVVNRLERFADSRWLGWLAAFGLFLLSRPFPGVHHDGRLYVGDALAKLDPGGVGRDLIFVHDGQFGFSLYTPVLARLIAMLGVSGATLAIVLVTLLLWFVALALLIERLLADRSQGERWVALVFAAILPPLYGAMNVIGFGEPYATPRGLAEAAGLLGMAAYLSGRRVLALGACALGMLFHPIMGLCAAAAIGLAICLEDRRWFWAGLAALGVLVVAGLFRLPLADRLVTVMDPAWRAIVETRSPILFPSQWSAETWGRLAVQACTLAAAASLLTGAARRLALGGLAAGLAGVAAAALLADHVSLLLFLQAQTWRTLQPMAVLATIGLALVCIEAPRKGASGLIGLAFLSIAWMVRGISDLGLLIAPVGLAFLLLGDRVRLSRPRLYGAIAVGALVVALVGYGALRSYALREALARLPDAWPFSQGLVWASDLPALLIAGGLSLWMAKAWKAPGRSLRLVGLLVVGLSATLLWDDRSAYIRQRDAGRDPTLVSMMASRPGEVLWLAGDVEPWLVAGRASWISKVQSAGVVFSRPLAMALHDRVARVEAAGLAGPDWIRPLLMDALKPPPPKPEKVRAFCAASDAPAWIVSPLWDGEGVLDAGLKARVWSPAAPYAEDLSDASGRRWMTAHRYAVIPCRGG
;
A
#
# COMPACT_ATOMS: atom_id res chain seq x y z
N MET A 1 -25.82 61.98 13.33
CA MET A 1 -26.50 62.85 12.34
C MET A 1 -26.90 61.95 11.17
N SER A 2 -28.16 61.52 11.00
CA SER A 2 -29.44 62.24 10.70
C SER A 2 -29.61 62.50 9.19
N GLY A 3 -30.66 62.06 8.48
CA GLY A 3 -31.86 61.24 8.83
C GLY A 3 -32.34 60.40 7.61
N ARG A 4 -33.21 59.38 7.77
CA ARG A 4 -34.70 59.40 7.59
C ARG A 4 -35.15 60.06 6.27
N SER A 5 -36.07 59.51 5.44
CA SER A 5 -37.24 58.63 5.67
C SER A 5 -37.74 57.97 4.34
N MET A 6 -38.76 57.09 4.18
CA MET A 6 -39.68 56.38 5.10
C MET A 6 -40.43 55.18 4.42
N ARG A 7 -40.70 54.11 5.19
CA ARG A 7 -41.88 53.18 5.16
C ARG A 7 -42.21 52.26 3.96
N THR A 8 -43.08 51.29 4.26
CA THR A 8 -43.49 50.08 3.51
C THR A 8 -45.01 50.08 3.21
N PRO A 9 -45.55 49.06 2.49
CA PRO A 9 -46.25 47.97 3.20
C PRO A 9 -45.95 46.55 2.65
N SER A 10 -46.69 45.54 3.12
CA SER A 10 -46.37 44.09 3.02
C SER A 10 -47.52 43.23 2.49
N THR A 11 -47.22 42.16 1.73
CA THR A 11 -47.98 40.87 1.56
C THR A 11 -47.20 39.99 0.54
N ALA A 12 -47.27 38.65 0.47
CA ALA A 12 -47.83 37.59 1.32
C ALA A 12 -47.00 36.28 1.15
N ARG A 13 -47.31 35.20 1.90
CA ARG A 13 -46.71 33.86 1.76
C ARG A 13 -47.57 32.92 0.90
N PRO A 14 -46.96 31.93 0.24
CA PRO A 14 -47.39 30.54 0.30
C PRO A 14 -46.34 29.69 1.05
N ALA A 15 -46.65 28.87 2.06
CA ALA A 15 -47.65 27.78 2.16
C ALA A 15 -47.15 26.46 1.52
N SER A 16 -46.72 25.53 2.37
CA SER A 16 -46.27 24.18 1.99
C SER A 16 -47.44 23.19 1.99
N PRO A 17 -47.49 22.21 1.06
CA PRO A 17 -48.33 21.03 1.20
C PRO A 17 -47.63 19.93 2.01
N ALA A 18 -48.37 19.33 2.95
CA ALA A 18 -47.98 18.13 3.71
C ALA A 18 -48.86 16.92 3.25
N PRO A 19 -48.66 15.69 3.75
CA PRO A 19 -48.91 14.47 2.96
C PRO A 19 -50.35 13.94 2.98
N VAL A 20 -50.68 13.11 1.99
CA VAL A 20 -51.94 12.36 1.86
C VAL A 20 -51.69 10.84 1.97
N ARG A 21 -52.54 10.16 2.76
CA ARG A 21 -52.69 8.70 2.97
C ARG A 21 -54.09 8.46 3.60
N PRO A 22 -54.64 7.23 3.65
CA PRO A 22 -54.77 6.25 2.56
C PRO A 22 -56.15 5.52 2.55
N CYS A 23 -56.47 4.82 1.45
CA CYS A 23 -57.45 3.70 1.40
C CYS A 23 -56.79 2.57 0.56
N ALA A 24 -56.83 1.26 0.84
CA ALA A 24 -57.84 0.35 1.42
C ALA A 24 -59.05 0.12 0.47
N ALA A 25 -59.41 -1.09 0.02
CA ALA A 25 -58.88 -2.46 0.19
C ALA A 25 -58.70 -3.10 -1.24
N SER A 26 -58.39 -4.39 -1.51
CA SER A 26 -58.59 -5.67 -0.80
C SER A 26 -57.57 -6.76 -1.21
N ALA A 27 -57.60 -7.93 -0.56
CA ALA A 27 -56.71 -9.10 -0.79
C ALA A 27 -57.57 -10.38 -1.06
N PRO A 28 -57.14 -11.66 -0.88
CA PRO A 28 -55.80 -12.28 -0.82
C PRO A 28 -55.63 -13.61 -1.62
N CYS A 29 -54.38 -14.08 -1.84
CA CYS A 29 -53.99 -15.51 -1.93
C CYS A 29 -52.43 -15.59 -1.90
N ARG A 30 -51.72 -16.31 -1.02
CA ARG A 30 -51.70 -17.72 -0.52
C ARG A 30 -50.90 -18.71 -1.39
N LEU A 31 -49.83 -19.26 -0.78
CA LEU A 31 -49.09 -20.50 -1.14
C LEU A 31 -48.23 -20.40 -2.44
N ARG A 32 -47.13 -21.16 -2.64
CA ARG A 32 -46.42 -22.16 -1.80
C ARG A 32 -44.92 -22.22 -2.22
N TRP A 33 -44.04 -22.68 -1.33
CA TRP A 33 -42.76 -23.30 -1.73
C TRP A 33 -43.00 -24.72 -2.24
N PRO A 34 -42.08 -25.27 -3.07
CA PRO A 34 -41.25 -26.37 -2.55
C PRO A 34 -39.76 -26.30 -2.95
N HIS A 35 -38.92 -27.06 -2.23
CA HIS A 35 -37.64 -27.56 -2.75
C HIS A 35 -37.90 -28.82 -3.60
N ASP A 36 -37.06 -29.13 -4.61
CA ASP A 36 -36.16 -30.30 -4.51
C ASP A 36 -35.25 -30.55 -5.74
N LEU A 37 -34.01 -30.93 -5.40
CA LEU A 37 -33.11 -31.94 -6.00
C LEU A 37 -33.07 -32.23 -7.53
N HIS A 38 -31.95 -31.76 -8.13
CA HIS A 38 -30.98 -32.57 -8.90
C HIS A 38 -31.31 -33.05 -10.36
N PRO A 39 -30.33 -33.60 -11.13
CA PRO A 39 -30.11 -33.10 -12.51
C PRO A 39 -30.38 -34.10 -13.65
N GLY A 40 -30.47 -33.57 -14.88
CA GLY A 40 -30.42 -34.35 -16.12
C GLY A 40 -29.79 -33.55 -17.28
N ARG A 41 -29.10 -34.25 -18.19
CA ARG A 41 -28.70 -33.74 -19.52
C ARG A 41 -29.79 -34.06 -20.53
N THR A 42 -29.98 -33.18 -21.52
CA THR A 42 -30.01 -33.57 -22.94
C THR A 42 -29.75 -32.36 -23.84
N ASP A 43 -29.19 -32.61 -25.01
CA ASP A 43 -28.93 -31.64 -26.07
C ASP A 43 -30.22 -31.29 -26.85
N LEU A 44 -30.21 -30.14 -27.56
CA LEU A 44 -30.79 -30.01 -28.91
C LEU A 44 -30.33 -28.71 -29.60
N ALA A 45 -30.41 -28.69 -30.94
CA ALA A 45 -29.86 -27.65 -31.82
C ALA A 45 -30.93 -26.61 -32.25
N PRO A 46 -30.53 -25.43 -32.78
CA PRO A 46 -31.46 -24.34 -33.09
C PRO A 46 -32.20 -24.51 -34.43
N PRO A 47 -33.36 -23.85 -34.61
CA PRO A 47 -34.08 -23.79 -35.89
C PRO A 47 -33.39 -22.84 -36.90
N ALA A 48 -33.69 -23.01 -38.19
CA ALA A 48 -33.11 -22.25 -39.29
C ALA A 48 -34.19 -21.67 -40.23
N GLY A 49 -33.83 -20.62 -40.98
CA GLY A 49 -34.62 -20.03 -42.07
C GLY A 49 -34.61 -18.49 -42.04
N GLY A 50 -34.37 -17.78 -43.15
CA GLY A 50 -33.91 -18.23 -44.47
C GLY A 50 -34.12 -17.17 -45.58
N LEU A 51 -33.33 -17.27 -46.66
CA LEU A 51 -33.40 -16.47 -47.92
C LEU A 51 -33.05 -14.97 -47.78
N SER A 52 -32.45 -14.27 -48.75
CA SER A 52 -31.65 -14.62 -49.95
C SER A 52 -30.92 -13.34 -50.44
N GLY A 53 -29.88 -13.34 -51.28
CA GLY A 53 -29.05 -14.44 -51.81
C GLY A 53 -28.71 -14.26 -53.31
N ALA A 54 -27.54 -13.70 -53.64
CA ALA A 54 -27.08 -13.50 -55.03
C ALA A 54 -25.54 -13.50 -55.19
N ASP A 55 -25.01 -14.53 -55.87
CA ASP A 55 -23.66 -14.58 -56.50
C ASP A 55 -23.83 -14.50 -58.04
N PRO A 56 -22.75 -14.33 -58.84
CA PRO A 56 -22.27 -15.52 -59.58
C PRO A 56 -20.75 -15.64 -59.92
N VAL A 57 -20.23 -16.87 -59.77
CA VAL A 57 -19.34 -17.63 -60.72
C VAL A 57 -17.83 -17.29 -60.86
N TRP A 58 -16.98 -18.15 -60.22
CA TRP A 58 -16.00 -19.15 -60.78
C TRP A 58 -15.18 -18.88 -62.10
N PRO A 59 -14.06 -19.62 -62.40
CA PRO A 59 -13.49 -20.82 -61.75
C PRO A 59 -11.93 -20.95 -61.56
N GLY A 60 -11.52 -21.55 -60.43
CA GLY A 60 -10.75 -22.83 -60.35
C GLY A 60 -9.26 -22.98 -60.74
N GLN A 61 -8.49 -23.67 -59.87
CA GLN A 61 -7.70 -24.88 -60.22
C GLN A 61 -7.24 -25.67 -58.98
N ARG A 62 -6.65 -26.87 -59.16
CA ARG A 62 -6.33 -27.87 -58.11
C ARG A 62 -4.83 -28.07 -57.88
N ARG A 63 -4.40 -28.31 -56.63
CA ARG A 63 -3.39 -29.35 -56.26
C ARG A 63 -3.45 -29.70 -54.77
N ARG A 64 -2.71 -30.75 -54.36
CA ARG A 64 -2.90 -31.53 -53.10
C ARG A 64 -1.76 -31.33 -52.07
N VAL A 65 -2.00 -31.88 -50.87
CA VAL A 65 -1.05 -32.32 -49.81
C VAL A 65 -0.57 -31.23 -48.83
N GLY A 66 -0.61 -31.56 -47.53
CA GLY A 66 0.08 -30.78 -46.48
C GLY A 66 -0.74 -30.47 -45.22
N GLY A 67 -1.30 -31.48 -44.54
CA GLY A 67 -2.11 -31.25 -43.32
C GLY A 67 -1.28 -31.11 -42.04
N ARG A 68 -1.66 -30.18 -41.15
CA ARG A 68 -1.41 -30.22 -39.70
C ARG A 68 -2.46 -29.40 -38.96
N LEU A 69 -3.01 -29.96 -37.89
CA LEU A 69 -3.90 -29.25 -36.95
C LEU A 69 -3.06 -28.28 -36.10
N GLY A 70 -3.44 -27.01 -36.07
CA GLY A 70 -2.89 -26.00 -35.16
C GLY A 70 -3.96 -25.54 -34.19
N ALA A 71 -3.74 -25.70 -32.89
CA ALA A 71 -4.66 -25.21 -31.87
C ALA A 71 -4.48 -23.70 -31.67
N SER A 72 -5.57 -22.94 -31.69
CA SER A 72 -5.60 -21.51 -31.38
C SER A 72 -5.93 -21.28 -29.91
N GLY A 73 -4.97 -20.72 -29.16
CA GLY A 73 -5.18 -20.36 -27.76
C GLY A 73 -4.04 -19.48 -27.22
N CYS A 74 -4.41 -18.44 -26.48
CA CYS A 74 -3.55 -17.51 -25.73
C CYS A 74 -2.49 -16.72 -26.54
N ALA A 75 -2.77 -15.42 -26.75
CA ALA A 75 -1.75 -14.38 -26.81
C ALA A 75 -1.68 -13.72 -25.41
N ASP A 76 -0.54 -13.78 -24.71
CA ASP A 76 0.63 -12.88 -24.81
C ASP A 76 0.36 -11.48 -24.23
N LEU A 77 0.68 -11.30 -22.93
CA LEU A 77 0.92 -10.00 -22.30
C LEU A 77 2.42 -9.67 -22.35
N GLY A 78 2.76 -8.40 -22.58
CA GLY A 78 4.11 -7.97 -22.93
C GLY A 78 5.14 -8.02 -21.78
N TRP A 79 5.84 -9.14 -21.65
CA TRP A 79 7.18 -9.20 -21.05
C TRP A 79 8.20 -9.73 -22.08
N CYS A 80 9.47 -9.34 -21.95
CA CYS A 80 10.48 -9.50 -23.01
C CYS A 80 10.65 -10.96 -23.49
N ARG A 81 10.47 -11.19 -24.80
CA ARG A 81 10.86 -12.44 -25.45
C ARG A 81 12.39 -12.63 -25.33
N LEU A 82 12.80 -13.75 -24.76
CA LEU A 82 14.22 -14.15 -24.71
C LEU A 82 14.73 -14.48 -26.12
N PRO A 83 15.98 -14.13 -26.48
CA PRO A 83 16.57 -14.54 -27.74
C PRO A 83 16.76 -16.07 -27.78
N ALA A 84 16.37 -16.70 -28.90
CA ALA A 84 16.46 -18.14 -29.08
C ALA A 84 17.91 -18.56 -29.37
N GLY A 85 18.67 -18.87 -28.33
CA GLY A 85 20.13 -19.12 -28.46
C GLY A 85 20.77 -20.10 -27.47
N LEU A 86 20.00 -20.95 -26.79
CA LEU A 86 20.53 -21.98 -25.86
C LEU A 86 19.55 -23.16 -25.69
N ARG A 87 19.56 -24.12 -26.63
CA ARG A 87 18.80 -25.39 -26.55
C ARG A 87 19.58 -26.58 -27.15
N SER A 88 20.74 -26.87 -26.58
CA SER A 88 21.51 -28.10 -26.84
C SER A 88 22.10 -28.62 -25.53
N GLY A 89 21.95 -29.92 -25.24
CA GLY A 89 22.64 -30.55 -24.11
C GLY A 89 21.81 -30.82 -22.84
N LEU A 90 20.73 -31.60 -22.94
CA LEU A 90 20.72 -32.98 -22.40
C LEU A 90 19.42 -33.68 -22.82
N LEU A 91 19.54 -34.90 -23.31
CA LEU A 91 18.43 -35.78 -23.72
C LEU A 91 18.81 -37.21 -23.32
N LEU A 92 17.81 -38.07 -23.12
CA LEU A 92 17.91 -39.47 -22.68
C LEU A 92 18.25 -39.57 -21.15
N TRP A 93 17.65 -40.48 -20.37
CA TRP A 93 16.93 -41.70 -20.75
C TRP A 93 15.59 -41.92 -20.01
N HIS A 94 14.82 -42.82 -20.64
CA HIS A 94 13.68 -43.65 -20.22
C HIS A 94 13.50 -44.04 -18.73
N ARG A 95 12.32 -44.53 -18.27
CA ARG A 95 11.12 -45.01 -19.01
C ARG A 95 9.79 -44.81 -18.23
N ARG A 96 8.69 -45.07 -18.95
CA ARG A 96 7.27 -45.07 -18.53
C ARG A 96 6.98 -45.91 -17.29
N GLY A 97 5.98 -45.52 -16.49
CA GLY A 97 5.34 -46.36 -15.47
C GLY A 97 4.08 -47.08 -15.97
N LEU A 98 3.49 -47.89 -15.09
CA LEU A 98 2.18 -48.54 -15.23
C LEU A 98 1.45 -48.57 -13.87
N CYS A 99 0.14 -48.75 -13.92
CA CYS A 99 -0.82 -49.01 -12.84
C CYS A 99 -1.83 -50.08 -13.38
N PRO A 100 -2.68 -50.76 -12.58
CA PRO A 100 -3.31 -50.27 -11.34
C PRO A 100 -3.57 -51.28 -10.18
N VAL A 101 -4.01 -50.74 -9.02
CA VAL A 101 -5.05 -51.25 -8.06
C VAL A 101 -4.89 -52.65 -7.40
N ASP A 102 -4.65 -52.63 -6.06
CA ASP A 102 -5.29 -53.38 -4.92
C ASP A 102 -5.63 -54.90 -4.97
N PRO A 103 -5.94 -55.60 -3.83
CA PRO A 103 -5.79 -55.24 -2.40
C PRO A 103 -5.24 -56.38 -1.47
N ALA A 104 -5.17 -56.07 -0.15
CA ALA A 104 -5.45 -56.95 1.00
C ALA A 104 -4.41 -57.96 1.60
N CYS A 105 -4.17 -57.77 2.92
CA CYS A 105 -4.09 -58.78 4.01
C CYS A 105 -2.83 -59.67 4.27
N VAL A 106 -2.83 -60.23 5.50
CA VAL A 106 -2.03 -61.35 6.06
C VAL A 106 -0.57 -61.08 6.56
N ARG A 107 -0.46 -60.89 7.89
CA ARG A 107 0.67 -61.28 8.79
C ARG A 107 0.64 -62.82 9.04
N PRO A 108 1.68 -63.55 9.53
CA PRO A 108 2.52 -63.18 10.69
C PRO A 108 3.95 -63.81 10.82
N SER A 109 4.56 -63.66 12.02
CA SER A 109 5.65 -64.47 12.64
C SER A 109 7.04 -64.46 11.96
N SER A 110 8.18 -64.66 12.65
CA SER A 110 8.57 -64.73 14.09
C SER A 110 10.09 -64.39 14.19
N ASP A 111 10.78 -64.21 15.32
CA ASP A 111 10.65 -64.84 16.65
C ASP A 111 11.36 -64.07 17.81
N ARG A 112 11.16 -64.54 19.06
CA ARG A 112 11.82 -64.32 20.40
C ARG A 112 12.73 -63.07 20.63
N ARG A 113 12.56 -62.22 21.66
CA ARG A 113 12.37 -62.37 23.16
C ARG A 113 13.65 -62.76 23.95
N PRO A 114 13.73 -62.50 25.29
CA PRO A 114 12.92 -61.61 26.18
C PRO A 114 13.78 -60.63 27.03
N LEU A 115 13.24 -59.56 27.65
CA LEU A 115 12.77 -59.46 29.06
C LEU A 115 12.52 -57.95 29.41
N ALA A 116 11.88 -57.46 30.50
CA ALA A 116 11.16 -58.06 31.64
C ALA A 116 10.02 -57.14 32.19
N ARG A 117 9.16 -57.76 33.02
CA ARG A 117 8.43 -57.34 34.26
C ARG A 117 8.43 -55.86 34.73
N VAL A 118 7.37 -55.17 35.24
CA VAL A 118 6.02 -55.43 35.87
C VAL A 118 5.97 -54.60 37.19
N HIS A 119 4.89 -53.92 37.67
CA HIS A 119 3.52 -53.66 37.17
C HIS A 119 2.80 -52.47 37.88
N ARG A 120 1.79 -51.90 37.18
CA ARG A 120 0.44 -51.42 37.63
C ARG A 120 0.20 -50.32 38.69
N LEU A 121 -0.67 -49.40 38.26
CA LEU A 121 -1.70 -48.55 38.94
C LEU A 121 -2.79 -49.42 39.68
N PRO A 122 -3.81 -48.90 40.44
CA PRO A 122 -4.49 -47.61 40.25
C PRO A 122 -5.17 -46.90 41.46
N TRP A 123 -5.80 -45.75 41.16
CA TRP A 123 -7.09 -45.18 41.65
C TRP A 123 -7.63 -45.52 43.07
N GLY A 124 -8.05 -44.47 43.79
CA GLY A 124 -9.03 -44.54 44.88
C GLY A 124 -9.06 -43.26 45.72
N GLY A 125 -10.23 -42.66 45.97
CA GLY A 125 -10.34 -41.38 46.68
C GLY A 125 -11.52 -41.29 47.67
N SER A 126 -11.20 -41.20 48.96
CA SER A 126 -12.04 -40.75 50.09
C SER A 126 -11.12 -40.63 51.35
N GLY A 127 -11.39 -39.85 52.40
CA GLY A 127 -12.39 -38.79 52.60
C GLY A 127 -12.40 -38.29 54.06
N ARG A 128 -12.73 -37.00 54.28
CA ARG A 128 -13.07 -36.32 55.56
C ARG A 128 -11.99 -36.07 56.67
N ALA A 129 -11.75 -34.77 56.88
CA ALA A 129 -11.93 -34.03 58.16
C ALA A 129 -10.79 -33.87 59.20
N THR A 130 -10.98 -32.84 60.05
CA THR A 130 -10.16 -32.36 61.20
C THR A 130 -8.84 -31.64 60.84
N ALA A 131 -8.42 -30.52 61.47
CA ALA A 131 -9.11 -29.56 62.36
C ALA A 131 -8.50 -28.14 62.29
N ASP A 132 -9.19 -27.17 62.91
CA ASP A 132 -8.78 -25.78 63.26
C ASP A 132 -8.75 -25.69 64.83
N PRO A 133 -8.39 -24.60 65.58
CA PRO A 133 -7.90 -23.26 65.21
C PRO A 133 -6.72 -22.70 66.07
N ARG A 134 -6.31 -21.44 65.82
CA ARG A 134 -5.88 -20.33 66.76
C ARG A 134 -5.11 -19.24 65.97
N THR A 135 -5.47 -17.94 65.91
CA THR A 135 -5.52 -16.84 66.93
C THR A 135 -4.16 -16.53 67.59
N ASP A 136 -3.63 -15.30 67.69
CA ASP A 136 -3.97 -13.94 67.16
C ASP A 136 -2.63 -13.10 67.18
N ASP A 137 -2.42 -11.76 67.13
CA ASP A 137 -3.23 -10.52 67.18
C ASP A 137 -2.42 -9.28 66.63
N ARG A 138 -2.99 -8.07 66.76
CA ARG A 138 -2.48 -6.66 66.85
C ARG A 138 -0.97 -6.38 67.10
N ARG A 139 -0.40 -5.17 66.87
CA ARG A 139 -0.78 -3.82 66.30
C ARG A 139 0.53 -3.07 65.92
N ARG A 140 0.67 -2.42 64.74
CA ARG A 140 0.34 -1.03 64.32
C ARG A 140 1.06 0.18 65.01
N ARG A 141 1.79 0.95 64.18
CA ARG A 141 2.07 2.43 64.22
C ARG A 141 3.04 2.93 65.32
N GLY A 142 3.77 4.05 65.18
CA GLY A 142 3.96 5.02 64.07
C GLY A 142 5.19 5.95 64.32
N VAL A 143 5.84 6.54 63.30
CA VAL A 143 5.59 7.89 62.72
C VAL A 143 6.35 9.08 63.40
N ARG A 144 7.03 9.90 62.56
CA ARG A 144 7.53 11.32 62.71
C ARG A 144 9.03 11.63 62.90
N HIS A 145 9.34 12.87 62.48
CA HIS A 145 10.65 13.53 62.24
C HIS A 145 11.51 13.81 63.49
N GLY A 146 12.79 14.17 63.27
CA GLY A 146 13.62 14.92 64.23
C GLY A 146 15.03 15.24 63.68
N SER A 147 15.52 16.46 63.83
CA SER A 147 16.76 16.94 63.19
C SER A 147 17.80 17.52 64.17
N ARG A 148 19.09 17.45 63.77
CA ARG A 148 20.25 18.30 64.17
C ARG A 148 20.96 18.11 65.54
N LEU A 149 22.29 18.02 65.42
CA LEU A 149 23.38 18.68 66.19
C LEU A 149 23.57 18.38 67.71
N GLY A 150 24.83 18.08 68.09
CA GLY A 150 25.32 18.09 69.49
C GLY A 150 26.78 17.62 69.64
N GLN A 151 27.61 18.37 70.38
CA GLN A 151 29.04 18.12 70.69
C GLN A 151 29.26 16.79 71.48
N GLY A 152 30.40 16.09 71.39
CA GLY A 152 31.70 16.34 72.08
C GLY A 152 31.97 15.20 73.09
N ALA A 153 33.16 14.89 73.63
CA ALA A 153 34.56 15.31 73.38
C ALA A 153 35.52 14.18 73.89
N ASP A 154 36.84 14.34 73.69
CA ASP A 154 37.98 13.60 74.30
C ASP A 154 38.10 12.05 74.10
N GLY A 155 39.30 11.45 74.07
CA GLY A 155 40.67 11.98 74.01
C GLY A 155 41.76 10.88 74.09
N LEU A 156 43.00 11.19 73.68
CA LEU A 156 44.27 10.43 73.87
C LEU A 156 44.39 9.03 73.17
N SER A 157 45.56 8.56 72.69
CA SER A 157 46.92 9.14 72.55
C SER A 157 47.83 8.35 71.57
N ARG A 158 49.07 8.84 71.35
CA ARG A 158 50.27 8.19 70.75
C ARG A 158 50.46 8.20 69.21
N LEU A 159 51.16 9.24 68.75
CA LEU A 159 52.13 9.28 67.63
C LEU A 159 53.51 8.70 68.09
N PRO A 160 54.60 8.60 67.29
CA PRO A 160 54.85 9.12 65.92
C PRO A 160 55.29 8.02 64.91
N VAL A 161 55.76 8.30 63.68
CA VAL A 161 57.11 8.83 63.32
C VAL A 161 57.03 9.78 62.10
N GLN A 162 57.88 10.80 62.07
CA GLN A 162 58.07 11.73 60.94
C GLN A 162 59.19 11.27 60.00
N LEU A 163 59.23 11.78 58.75
CA LEU A 163 60.48 12.18 58.10
C LEU A 163 60.24 13.30 57.05
N HIS A 164 61.30 14.01 56.67
CA HIS A 164 61.28 15.41 56.22
C HIS A 164 60.72 15.70 54.80
N ARG A 165 60.31 16.97 54.63
CA ARG A 165 60.32 17.70 53.34
C ARG A 165 61.58 18.57 53.24
N PRO A 166 62.19 18.73 52.04
CA PRO A 166 62.98 19.90 51.70
C PRO A 166 62.07 21.09 51.27
N PRO A 167 62.54 22.35 51.33
CA PRO A 167 61.76 23.53 50.94
C PRO A 167 61.99 23.96 49.47
N GLY A 168 61.03 24.70 48.91
CA GLY A 168 61.25 25.57 47.75
C GLY A 168 60.77 25.06 46.38
N ALA A 169 59.53 25.39 46.01
CA ALA A 169 59.09 25.48 44.61
C ALA A 169 57.89 26.44 44.49
N ALA A 170 57.74 27.10 43.34
CA ALA A 170 56.80 28.22 43.14
C ALA A 170 55.31 27.85 43.29
N VAL A 171 54.50 28.87 43.62
CA VAL A 171 53.03 28.82 43.57
C VAL A 171 52.57 28.47 42.15
N PRO A 172 51.87 27.34 41.92
CA PRO A 172 51.22 27.09 40.65
C PRO A 172 50.06 28.07 40.50
N SER A 173 50.09 28.90 39.46
CA SER A 173 48.97 29.80 39.16
C SER A 173 47.70 28.99 38.90
N ALA A 174 46.54 29.61 39.10
CA ALA A 174 45.23 28.97 38.89
C ALA A 174 45.00 28.68 37.40
N ALA A 175 45.57 27.57 36.91
CA ALA A 175 45.47 27.12 35.54
C ALA A 175 44.00 26.91 35.19
N ARG A 176 43.42 27.90 34.49
CA ARG A 176 42.08 27.80 33.90
C ARG A 176 42.09 26.56 33.02
N ARG A 177 41.43 25.49 33.47
CA ARG A 177 41.25 24.27 32.66
C ARG A 177 40.51 24.70 31.40
N HIS A 178 41.24 24.84 30.29
CA HIS A 178 40.65 24.98 28.96
C HIS A 178 39.81 23.73 28.73
N ARG A 179 38.50 23.83 28.99
CA ARG A 179 37.54 22.88 28.45
C ARG A 179 37.74 22.96 26.93
N PRO A 180 38.15 21.89 26.25
CA PRO A 180 38.30 21.95 24.81
C PRO A 180 36.97 22.37 24.22
N VAL A 181 36.99 23.34 23.31
CA VAL A 181 35.78 23.83 22.63
C VAL A 181 35.40 22.78 21.57
N VAL A 182 34.96 21.60 22.03
CA VAL A 182 34.58 20.48 21.18
C VAL A 182 33.54 20.99 20.20
N ASN A 183 33.90 21.00 18.92
CA ASN A 183 33.23 21.82 17.93
C ASN A 183 31.77 21.36 17.83
N ARG A 184 30.83 22.30 17.63
CA ARG A 184 29.42 21.95 17.42
C ARG A 184 29.26 20.98 16.24
N LEU A 185 30.12 21.12 15.22
CA LEU A 185 30.21 20.22 14.08
C LEU A 185 30.65 18.79 14.46
N GLU A 186 31.61 18.61 15.37
CA GLU A 186 32.05 17.27 15.81
C GLU A 186 30.96 16.55 16.60
N ARG A 187 30.33 17.26 17.55
CA ARG A 187 29.22 16.72 18.34
C ARG A 187 28.00 16.38 17.48
N PHE A 188 27.75 17.15 16.41
CA PHE A 188 26.73 16.81 15.42
C PHE A 188 27.16 15.59 14.57
N ALA A 189 28.39 15.57 14.08
CA ALA A 189 28.91 14.50 13.23
C ALA A 189 28.88 13.13 13.92
N ASP A 190 29.19 13.07 15.22
CA ASP A 190 29.12 11.84 16.03
C ASP A 190 27.74 11.55 16.64
N SER A 191 26.73 12.41 16.38
CA SER A 191 25.36 12.17 16.82
C SER A 191 24.60 11.22 15.88
N ARG A 192 23.60 10.52 16.43
CA ARG A 192 22.64 9.72 15.63
C ARG A 192 21.87 10.56 14.60
N TRP A 193 21.74 11.86 14.80
CA TRP A 193 20.97 12.75 13.92
C TRP A 193 21.56 12.83 12.51
N LEU A 194 22.89 12.79 12.37
CA LEU A 194 23.52 12.72 11.05
C LEU A 194 23.12 11.43 10.31
N GLY A 195 23.12 10.30 11.02
CA GLY A 195 22.70 9.00 10.46
C GLY A 195 21.21 8.96 10.08
N TRP A 196 20.36 9.62 10.87
CA TRP A 196 18.92 9.77 10.57
C TRP A 196 18.69 10.71 9.37
N LEU A 197 19.40 11.83 9.28
CA LEU A 197 19.28 12.78 8.15
C LEU A 197 19.74 12.15 6.83
N ALA A 198 20.83 11.38 6.84
CA ALA A 198 21.27 10.62 5.67
C ALA A 198 20.24 9.55 5.26
N ALA A 199 19.68 8.81 6.22
CA ALA A 199 18.62 7.84 5.94
C ALA A 199 17.30 8.52 5.49
N PHE A 200 16.99 9.74 5.95
CA PHE A 200 15.85 10.51 5.47
C PHE A 200 16.04 11.03 4.05
N GLY A 201 17.26 11.48 3.69
CA GLY A 201 17.56 11.83 2.29
C GLY A 201 17.47 10.63 1.35
N LEU A 202 17.90 9.43 1.79
CA LEU A 202 17.65 8.18 1.06
C LEU A 202 16.14 7.84 0.98
N PHE A 203 15.37 8.11 2.04
CA PHE A 203 13.92 7.92 2.04
C PHE A 203 13.23 8.85 1.02
N LEU A 204 13.56 10.15 1.00
CA LEU A 204 13.06 11.09 -0.01
C LEU A 204 13.48 10.67 -1.42
N LEU A 205 14.74 10.29 -1.64
CA LEU A 205 15.20 9.79 -2.94
C LEU A 205 14.40 8.57 -3.42
N SER A 206 14.02 7.68 -2.49
CA SER A 206 13.20 6.49 -2.78
C SER A 206 11.69 6.76 -2.80
N ARG A 207 11.25 7.97 -2.44
CA ARG A 207 9.86 8.44 -2.45
C ARG A 207 9.77 9.81 -3.15
N PRO A 208 10.13 9.89 -4.45
CA PRO A 208 10.06 11.13 -5.22
C PRO A 208 8.64 11.68 -5.29
N PHE A 209 8.49 12.99 -5.13
CA PHE A 209 7.24 13.73 -5.23
C PHE A 209 6.79 13.88 -6.70
N PRO A 210 5.67 13.26 -7.12
CA PRO A 210 5.19 13.29 -8.50
C PRO A 210 4.02 14.27 -8.70
N GLY A 211 3.81 15.20 -7.76
CA GLY A 211 2.71 16.17 -7.82
C GLY A 211 1.35 15.59 -7.44
N VAL A 212 0.28 16.13 -8.03
CA VAL A 212 -1.10 15.65 -7.86
C VAL A 212 -1.27 14.33 -8.61
N HIS A 213 -0.85 13.24 -7.98
CA HIS A 213 -0.80 11.90 -8.58
C HIS A 213 -1.51 10.85 -7.72
N HIS A 214 -1.85 9.72 -8.33
CA HIS A 214 -2.53 8.57 -7.71
C HIS A 214 -3.78 8.99 -6.90
N ASP A 215 -4.03 8.34 -5.76
CA ASP A 215 -5.09 8.71 -4.79
C ASP A 215 -5.06 10.20 -4.39
N GLY A 216 -3.90 10.88 -4.46
CA GLY A 216 -3.77 12.30 -4.13
C GLY A 216 -4.64 13.21 -5.02
N ARG A 217 -4.91 12.77 -6.26
CA ARG A 217 -5.89 13.40 -7.17
C ARG A 217 -7.25 13.60 -6.50
N LEU A 218 -7.75 12.57 -5.80
CA LEU A 218 -9.07 12.55 -5.17
C LEU A 218 -9.15 13.54 -4.00
N TYR A 219 -8.13 13.56 -3.13
CA TYR A 219 -8.12 14.42 -1.95
C TYR A 219 -7.85 15.89 -2.30
N VAL A 220 -7.06 16.17 -3.34
CA VAL A 220 -6.90 17.52 -3.90
C VAL A 220 -8.20 17.99 -4.57
N GLY A 221 -8.87 17.12 -5.34
CA GLY A 221 -10.19 17.40 -5.91
C GLY A 221 -11.24 17.73 -4.83
N ASP A 222 -11.33 16.93 -3.77
CA ASP A 222 -12.27 17.17 -2.67
C ASP A 222 -11.93 18.43 -1.84
N ALA A 223 -10.65 18.74 -1.70
CA ALA A 223 -10.22 20.01 -1.09
C ALA A 223 -10.60 21.22 -1.98
N LEU A 224 -10.53 21.11 -3.30
CA LEU A 224 -10.99 22.14 -4.24
C LEU A 224 -12.51 22.25 -4.31
N ALA A 225 -13.24 21.13 -4.22
CA ALA A 225 -14.70 21.10 -4.10
C ALA A 225 -15.20 21.88 -2.86
N LYS A 226 -14.46 21.81 -1.76
CA LYS A 226 -14.72 22.58 -0.53
C LYS A 226 -14.40 24.07 -0.65
N LEU A 227 -13.51 24.47 -1.58
CA LEU A 227 -13.19 25.88 -1.87
C LEU A 227 -14.11 26.47 -2.96
N ASP A 228 -14.62 25.64 -3.87
CA ASP A 228 -15.51 26.05 -4.96
C ASP A 228 -16.73 25.10 -5.08
N PRO A 229 -17.74 25.25 -4.21
CA PRO A 229 -18.96 24.42 -4.26
C PRO A 229 -19.81 24.64 -5.52
N GLY A 230 -19.64 25.78 -6.21
CA GLY A 230 -20.41 26.14 -7.41
C GLY A 230 -19.79 25.62 -8.71
N GLY A 231 -18.47 25.45 -8.75
CA GLY A 231 -17.70 24.86 -9.84
C GLY A 231 -17.35 23.40 -9.58
N VAL A 232 -16.20 23.15 -8.97
CA VAL A 232 -15.64 21.79 -8.75
C VAL A 232 -16.53 20.95 -7.84
N GLY A 233 -17.15 21.54 -6.81
CA GLY A 233 -18.02 20.83 -5.86
C GLY A 233 -19.34 20.30 -6.42
N ARG A 234 -19.65 20.59 -7.70
CA ARG A 234 -20.77 19.99 -8.43
C ARG A 234 -20.45 18.64 -9.06
N ASP A 235 -19.20 18.19 -9.02
CA ASP A 235 -18.78 16.91 -9.57
C ASP A 235 -19.44 15.72 -8.84
N LEU A 236 -19.88 14.73 -9.60
CA LEU A 236 -20.57 13.53 -9.10
C LEU A 236 -19.85 12.87 -7.91
N ILE A 237 -18.52 12.80 -7.92
CA ILE A 237 -17.79 12.11 -6.84
C ILE A 237 -17.88 12.86 -5.49
N PHE A 238 -17.98 14.19 -5.51
CA PHE A 238 -18.11 15.00 -4.28
C PHE A 238 -19.59 15.12 -3.87
N VAL A 239 -20.51 15.27 -4.83
CA VAL A 239 -21.96 15.32 -4.60
C VAL A 239 -22.49 14.03 -3.96
N HIS A 240 -21.94 12.87 -4.32
CA HIS A 240 -22.33 11.56 -3.77
C HIS A 240 -21.44 11.04 -2.62
N ASP A 241 -20.63 11.93 -2.01
CA ASP A 241 -19.58 11.64 -1.01
C ASP A 241 -18.84 10.31 -1.26
N GLY A 242 -18.11 10.27 -2.37
CA GLY A 242 -17.47 9.06 -2.89
C GLY A 242 -16.37 8.45 -2.00
N GLN A 243 -16.00 9.06 -0.85
CA GLN A 243 -15.15 8.48 0.21
C GLN A 243 -14.79 9.44 1.38
N PHE A 244 -15.23 10.71 1.37
CA PHE A 244 -14.50 11.80 2.04
C PHE A 244 -15.04 12.21 3.43
N GLY A 245 -16.33 11.98 3.73
CA GLY A 245 -17.01 12.49 4.94
C GLY A 245 -16.45 12.06 6.31
N PHE A 246 -15.45 11.17 6.36
CA PHE A 246 -14.87 10.62 7.59
C PHE A 246 -13.40 11.03 7.84
N SER A 247 -12.93 12.13 7.26
CA SER A 247 -11.53 12.57 7.38
C SER A 247 -11.36 14.04 7.74
N LEU A 248 -10.46 14.33 8.71
CA LEU A 248 -9.98 15.69 8.98
C LEU A 248 -8.98 16.20 7.93
N TYR A 249 -8.55 15.36 6.98
CA TYR A 249 -7.48 15.69 6.04
C TYR A 249 -7.87 16.74 5.00
N THR A 250 -8.99 16.59 4.31
CA THR A 250 -9.36 17.51 3.22
C THR A 250 -9.80 18.90 3.69
N PRO A 251 -10.42 19.09 4.88
CA PRO A 251 -10.57 20.43 5.47
C PRO A 251 -9.23 21.12 5.77
N VAL A 252 -8.19 20.37 6.17
CA VAL A 252 -6.84 20.92 6.36
C VAL A 252 -6.18 21.22 5.02
N LEU A 253 -6.26 20.31 4.05
CA LEU A 253 -5.71 20.49 2.71
C LEU A 253 -6.37 21.66 1.96
N ALA A 254 -7.68 21.86 2.08
CA ALA A 254 -8.38 23.01 1.52
C ALA A 254 -7.83 24.34 2.06
N ARG A 255 -7.57 24.42 3.37
CA ARG A 255 -6.93 25.61 3.98
C ARG A 255 -5.51 25.81 3.47
N LEU A 256 -4.72 24.74 3.33
CA LEU A 256 -3.37 24.83 2.75
C LEU A 256 -3.40 25.30 1.29
N ILE A 257 -4.31 24.78 0.46
CA ILE A 257 -4.48 25.18 -0.95
C ILE A 257 -4.89 26.65 -1.04
N ALA A 258 -5.78 27.13 -0.17
CA ALA A 258 -6.17 28.54 -0.11
C ALA A 258 -5.03 29.49 0.30
N MET A 259 -4.01 29.01 1.01
CA MET A 259 -2.85 29.82 1.44
C MET A 259 -1.63 29.70 0.52
N LEU A 260 -1.42 28.56 -0.14
CA LEU A 260 -0.17 28.20 -0.83
C LEU A 260 -0.36 27.80 -2.31
N GLY A 261 -1.60 27.83 -2.82
CA GLY A 261 -1.96 27.21 -4.10
C GLY A 261 -1.84 25.68 -4.06
N VAL A 262 -2.22 25.01 -5.15
CA VAL A 262 -2.21 23.54 -5.22
C VAL A 262 -0.79 22.97 -5.14
N SER A 263 0.13 23.42 -6.00
CA SER A 263 1.55 23.02 -5.99
C SER A 263 2.23 23.22 -4.63
N GLY A 264 2.05 24.39 -3.99
CA GLY A 264 2.66 24.69 -2.70
C GLY A 264 2.07 23.85 -1.55
N ALA A 265 0.75 23.74 -1.48
CA ALA A 265 0.07 22.95 -0.46
C ALA A 265 0.38 21.45 -0.55
N THR A 266 0.42 20.91 -1.76
CA THR A 266 0.68 19.48 -2.00
C THR A 266 2.13 19.10 -1.68
N LEU A 267 3.11 19.91 -2.10
CA LEU A 267 4.51 19.71 -1.73
C LEU A 267 4.70 19.80 -0.21
N ALA A 268 4.09 20.81 0.44
CA ALA A 268 4.19 21.00 1.89
C ALA A 268 3.57 19.83 2.69
N ILE A 269 2.34 19.39 2.34
CA ILE A 269 1.69 18.30 3.08
C ILE A 269 2.39 16.96 2.86
N VAL A 270 2.94 16.69 1.66
CA VAL A 270 3.73 15.48 1.40
C VAL A 270 5.05 15.52 2.18
N LEU A 271 5.79 16.63 2.17
CA LEU A 271 7.04 16.75 2.93
C LEU A 271 6.83 16.53 4.43
N VAL A 272 5.80 17.16 5.01
CA VAL A 272 5.42 16.97 6.42
C VAL A 272 5.00 15.52 6.69
N THR A 273 4.24 14.90 5.78
CA THR A 273 3.80 13.51 5.92
C THR A 273 4.98 12.53 5.90
N LEU A 274 5.89 12.67 4.92
CA LEU A 274 7.09 11.84 4.81
C LEU A 274 8.04 12.04 6.00
N LEU A 275 8.20 13.27 6.50
CA LEU A 275 8.99 13.55 7.69
C LEU A 275 8.40 12.91 8.95
N LEU A 276 7.10 13.06 9.19
CA LEU A 276 6.41 12.44 10.33
C LEU A 276 6.46 10.91 10.26
N TRP A 277 6.25 10.33 9.07
CA TRP A 277 6.34 8.90 8.83
C TRP A 277 7.75 8.36 9.09
N PHE A 278 8.79 9.03 8.58
CA PHE A 278 10.18 8.65 8.80
C PHE A 278 10.60 8.76 10.27
N VAL A 279 10.22 9.84 10.97
CA VAL A 279 10.48 9.99 12.41
C VAL A 279 9.76 8.89 13.21
N ALA A 280 8.54 8.53 12.83
CA ALA A 280 7.80 7.43 13.44
C ALA A 280 8.46 6.06 13.20
N LEU A 281 8.96 5.80 11.98
CA LEU A 281 9.74 4.61 11.64
C LEU A 281 11.04 4.52 12.47
N ALA A 282 11.80 5.63 12.58
CA ALA A 282 13.03 5.66 13.35
C ALA A 282 12.77 5.41 14.85
N LEU A 283 11.70 5.99 15.41
CA LEU A 283 11.26 5.74 16.79
C LEU A 283 10.75 4.31 17.01
N LEU A 284 10.09 3.69 16.01
CA LEU A 284 9.72 2.28 16.03
C LEU A 284 10.97 1.38 16.08
N ILE A 285 11.95 1.60 15.21
CA ILE A 285 13.16 0.77 15.13
C ILE A 285 14.01 0.87 16.40
N GLU A 286 14.15 2.06 16.98
CA GLU A 286 14.83 2.28 18.28
C GLU A 286 14.15 1.57 19.47
N ARG A 287 12.91 1.08 19.32
CA ARG A 287 12.19 0.30 20.33
C ARG A 287 12.03 -1.17 19.97
N LEU A 288 11.95 -1.49 18.68
CA LEU A 288 11.82 -2.86 18.18
C LEU A 288 13.15 -3.63 18.28
N LEU A 289 14.26 -2.93 18.05
CA LEU A 289 15.63 -3.46 18.08
C LEU A 289 16.43 -2.85 19.25
N ALA A 290 15.76 -2.59 20.38
CA ALA A 290 16.34 -1.94 21.56
C ALA A 290 17.47 -2.75 22.23
N ASP A 291 17.54 -4.06 21.94
CA ASP A 291 18.58 -5.02 22.30
C ASP A 291 19.78 -5.05 21.33
N ARG A 292 19.64 -4.51 20.11
CA ARG A 292 20.68 -4.54 19.05
C ARG A 292 21.58 -3.31 19.06
N SER A 293 22.73 -3.42 18.42
CA SER A 293 23.69 -2.31 18.30
C SER A 293 23.17 -1.16 17.43
N GLN A 294 23.76 0.03 17.59
CA GLN A 294 23.39 1.22 16.81
C GLN A 294 23.61 1.02 15.30
N GLY A 295 24.59 0.23 14.88
CA GLY A 295 24.82 -0.10 13.47
C GLY A 295 23.68 -0.94 12.89
N GLU A 296 23.29 -2.00 13.59
CA GLU A 296 22.19 -2.88 13.17
C GLU A 296 20.84 -2.13 13.11
N ARG A 297 20.57 -1.22 14.06
CA ARG A 297 19.41 -0.31 14.01
C ARG A 297 19.44 0.63 12.81
N TRP A 298 20.61 1.20 12.49
CA TRP A 298 20.73 2.13 11.36
C TRP A 298 20.59 1.39 10.02
N VAL A 299 21.15 0.19 9.87
CA VAL A 299 20.94 -0.64 8.67
C VAL A 299 19.46 -1.03 8.54
N ALA A 300 18.78 -1.39 9.63
CA ALA A 300 17.34 -1.62 9.63
C ALA A 300 16.51 -0.39 9.21
N LEU A 301 16.89 0.81 9.64
CA LEU A 301 16.26 2.08 9.24
C LEU A 301 16.47 2.36 7.74
N VAL A 302 17.69 2.14 7.23
CA VAL A 302 17.97 2.30 5.80
C VAL A 302 17.18 1.27 4.98
N PHE A 303 17.16 -0.01 5.38
CA PHE A 303 16.36 -1.05 4.70
C PHE A 303 14.88 -0.66 4.62
N ALA A 304 14.26 -0.27 5.73
CA ALA A 304 12.85 0.10 5.77
C ALA A 304 12.53 1.41 5.01
N ALA A 305 13.52 2.30 4.84
CA ALA A 305 13.41 3.48 4.00
C ALA A 305 13.52 3.17 2.50
N ILE A 306 14.53 2.39 2.09
CA ILE A 306 14.88 2.21 0.67
C ILE A 306 14.13 1.06 -0.02
N LEU A 307 13.68 0.05 0.73
CA LEU A 307 13.10 -1.14 0.13
C LEU A 307 11.72 -0.84 -0.51
N PRO A 308 11.31 -1.65 -1.50
CA PRO A 308 10.08 -1.43 -2.25
C PRO A 308 8.85 -1.45 -1.33
N PRO A 309 8.01 -0.39 -1.33
CA PRO A 309 6.97 -0.20 -0.31
C PRO A 309 5.70 -1.04 -0.49
N LEU A 310 5.61 -1.79 -1.59
CA LEU A 310 4.35 -2.32 -2.13
C LEU A 310 3.74 -3.44 -1.28
N TYR A 311 2.42 -3.38 -1.07
CA TYR A 311 1.63 -4.43 -0.42
C TYR A 311 0.24 -4.57 -1.07
N GLY A 312 -0.37 -5.76 -0.96
CA GLY A 312 -1.61 -6.07 -1.69
C GLY A 312 -1.40 -6.22 -3.20
N ALA A 313 -2.49 -6.16 -3.97
CA ALA A 313 -2.52 -6.52 -5.39
C ALA A 313 -2.09 -5.42 -6.37
N MET A 314 -1.72 -5.85 -7.58
CA MET A 314 -1.50 -5.01 -8.77
C MET A 314 -0.56 -3.80 -8.59
N ASN A 315 0.31 -3.81 -7.58
CA ASN A 315 1.27 -2.75 -7.27
C ASN A 315 0.64 -1.36 -7.00
N VAL A 316 -0.65 -1.30 -6.64
CA VAL A 316 -1.42 -0.05 -6.52
C VAL A 316 -1.11 0.74 -5.25
N ILE A 317 -0.75 0.08 -4.15
CA ILE A 317 -0.50 0.74 -2.85
C ILE A 317 0.85 0.33 -2.27
N GLY A 318 1.60 1.33 -1.81
CA GLY A 318 2.75 1.16 -0.92
C GLY A 318 2.55 1.80 0.46
N PHE A 319 3.49 1.56 1.37
CA PHE A 319 3.64 2.33 2.61
C PHE A 319 4.53 3.57 2.43
N GLY A 320 4.26 4.62 3.20
CA GLY A 320 5.07 5.86 3.16
C GLY A 320 5.10 6.54 1.79
N GLU A 321 3.95 6.58 1.10
CA GLU A 321 3.84 7.09 -0.27
C GLU A 321 4.00 8.61 -0.38
N PRO A 322 4.63 9.14 -1.45
CA PRO A 322 4.85 10.58 -1.66
C PRO A 322 3.63 11.30 -2.25
N TYR A 323 2.42 10.93 -1.82
CA TYR A 323 1.15 11.44 -2.36
C TYR A 323 0.39 12.28 -1.32
N ALA A 324 -0.32 13.31 -1.77
CA ALA A 324 -1.18 14.16 -0.93
C ALA A 324 -2.44 13.40 -0.48
N THR A 325 -2.27 12.45 0.45
CA THR A 325 -3.30 11.56 0.97
C THR A 325 -3.26 11.50 2.51
N PRO A 326 -4.35 11.13 3.18
CA PRO A 326 -4.34 10.90 4.63
C PRO A 326 -3.62 9.59 5.04
N ARG A 327 -3.28 8.72 4.08
CA ARG A 327 -2.67 7.39 4.33
C ARG A 327 -1.36 7.52 5.10
N GLY A 328 -0.41 8.32 4.61
CA GLY A 328 0.89 8.48 5.25
C GLY A 328 0.82 9.05 6.67
N LEU A 329 -0.13 9.95 6.97
CA LEU A 329 -0.32 10.49 8.32
C LEU A 329 -0.89 9.44 9.29
N ALA A 330 -1.88 8.65 8.83
CA ALA A 330 -2.44 7.56 9.62
C ALA A 330 -1.42 6.43 9.85
N GLU A 331 -0.60 6.11 8.85
CA GLU A 331 0.53 5.19 9.00
C GLU A 331 1.57 5.72 10.01
N ALA A 332 1.98 6.99 9.92
CA ALA A 332 2.91 7.60 10.86
C ALA A 332 2.41 7.50 12.31
N ALA A 333 1.12 7.80 12.53
CA ALA A 333 0.47 7.62 13.82
C ALA A 333 0.44 6.14 14.27
N GLY A 334 0.24 5.21 13.35
CA GLY A 334 0.34 3.76 13.59
C GLY A 334 1.73 3.28 13.99
N LEU A 335 2.78 3.78 13.32
CA LEU A 335 4.19 3.48 13.64
C LEU A 335 4.58 4.05 15.02
N LEU A 336 4.14 5.27 15.36
CA LEU A 336 4.25 5.83 16.71
C LEU A 336 3.50 4.98 17.75
N GLY A 337 2.32 4.48 17.39
CA GLY A 337 1.54 3.58 18.24
C GLY A 337 2.29 2.28 18.56
N MET A 338 2.92 1.69 17.55
CA MET A 338 3.77 0.51 17.72
C MET A 338 5.01 0.81 18.58
N ALA A 339 5.68 1.95 18.38
CA ALA A 339 6.79 2.40 19.22
C ALA A 339 6.36 2.62 20.69
N ALA A 340 5.14 3.13 20.92
CA ALA A 340 4.56 3.30 22.24
C ALA A 340 4.20 1.96 22.91
N TYR A 341 3.65 0.99 22.17
CA TYR A 341 3.39 -0.37 22.66
C TYR A 341 4.70 -1.05 23.12
N LEU A 342 5.75 -1.00 22.30
CA LEU A 342 7.08 -1.54 22.64
C LEU A 342 7.72 -0.82 23.84
N SER A 343 7.31 0.43 24.11
CA SER A 343 7.71 1.20 25.29
C SER A 343 6.81 0.93 26.52
N GLY A 344 5.94 -0.09 26.48
CA GLY A 344 4.98 -0.45 27.54
C GLY A 344 3.75 0.48 27.65
N ARG A 345 3.64 1.52 26.82
CA ARG A 345 2.64 2.59 26.96
C ARG A 345 1.37 2.29 26.15
N ARG A 346 0.67 1.19 26.48
CA ARG A 346 -0.51 0.70 25.72
C ARG A 346 -1.59 1.77 25.47
N VAL A 347 -1.85 2.67 26.42
CA VAL A 347 -2.84 3.76 26.25
C VAL A 347 -2.40 4.75 25.17
N LEU A 348 -1.12 5.15 25.14
CA LEU A 348 -0.59 5.99 24.08
C LEU A 348 -0.54 5.26 22.72
N ALA A 349 -0.32 3.94 22.74
CA ALA A 349 -0.34 3.11 21.54
C ALA A 349 -1.71 3.15 20.85
N LEU A 350 -2.78 2.90 21.61
CA LEU A 350 -4.16 2.95 21.09
C LEU A 350 -4.61 4.39 20.79
N GLY A 351 -4.19 5.37 21.58
CA GLY A 351 -4.45 6.79 21.31
C GLY A 351 -3.81 7.28 20.01
N ALA A 352 -2.61 6.81 19.67
CA ALA A 352 -1.98 7.11 18.39
C ALA A 352 -2.71 6.44 17.22
N CYS A 353 -3.20 5.21 17.37
CA CYS A 353 -4.08 4.59 16.37
C CYS A 353 -5.39 5.38 16.19
N ALA A 354 -6.02 5.84 17.27
CA ALA A 354 -7.23 6.66 17.22
C ALA A 354 -6.98 8.00 16.50
N LEU A 355 -5.86 8.67 16.77
CA LEU A 355 -5.43 9.86 16.02
C LEU A 355 -5.25 9.54 14.52
N GLY A 356 -4.68 8.38 14.19
CA GLY A 356 -4.60 7.89 12.80
C GLY A 356 -5.97 7.68 12.17
N MET A 357 -6.97 7.21 12.93
CA MET A 357 -8.34 7.05 12.44
C MET A 357 -9.02 8.38 12.10
N LEU A 358 -8.69 9.49 12.78
CA LEU A 358 -9.22 10.82 12.46
C LEU A 358 -8.77 11.35 11.08
N PHE A 359 -7.64 10.85 10.56
CA PHE A 359 -7.19 11.12 9.20
C PHE A 359 -7.67 10.04 8.22
N HIS A 360 -7.51 8.76 8.56
CA HIS A 360 -7.94 7.64 7.73
C HIS A 360 -8.38 6.45 8.60
N PRO A 361 -9.70 6.23 8.81
CA PRO A 361 -10.21 5.21 9.73
C PRO A 361 -9.63 3.80 9.48
N ILE A 362 -9.60 3.39 8.21
CA ILE A 362 -9.06 2.08 7.77
C ILE A 362 -7.60 1.90 8.18
N MET A 363 -6.73 2.88 7.90
CA MET A 363 -5.30 2.75 8.17
C MET A 363 -4.98 2.81 9.66
N GLY A 364 -5.72 3.63 10.43
CA GLY A 364 -5.65 3.61 11.90
C GLY A 364 -6.07 2.25 12.49
N LEU A 365 -7.08 1.60 11.92
CA LEU A 365 -7.50 0.24 12.28
C LEU A 365 -6.44 -0.82 11.92
N CYS A 366 -5.69 -0.65 10.83
CA CYS A 366 -4.62 -1.58 10.45
C CYS A 366 -3.52 -1.66 11.53
N ALA A 367 -3.07 -0.51 12.04
CA ALA A 367 -2.12 -0.46 13.16
C ALA A 367 -2.73 -0.96 14.48
N ALA A 368 -4.00 -0.60 14.74
CA ALA A 368 -4.71 -1.08 15.93
C ALA A 368 -4.87 -2.61 15.95
N ALA A 369 -5.06 -3.26 14.80
CA ALA A 369 -5.13 -4.71 14.68
C ALA A 369 -3.79 -5.38 15.02
N ALA A 370 -2.68 -4.87 14.49
CA ALA A 370 -1.34 -5.40 14.78
C ALA A 370 -0.97 -5.27 16.27
N ILE A 371 -1.24 -4.12 16.88
CA ILE A 371 -1.00 -3.87 18.31
C ILE A 371 -1.98 -4.67 19.19
N GLY A 372 -3.25 -4.73 18.80
CA GLY A 372 -4.29 -5.50 19.50
C GLY A 372 -3.96 -6.99 19.56
N LEU A 373 -3.55 -7.59 18.43
CA LEU A 373 -3.11 -8.99 18.39
C LEU A 373 -1.80 -9.20 19.18
N ALA A 374 -0.88 -8.24 19.20
CA ALA A 374 0.30 -8.30 20.06
C ALA A 374 -0.06 -8.29 21.56
N ILE A 375 -1.10 -7.55 21.96
CA ILE A 375 -1.67 -7.56 23.32
C ILE A 375 -2.40 -8.89 23.61
N CYS A 376 -3.14 -9.45 22.65
CA CYS A 376 -3.78 -10.77 22.77
C CYS A 376 -2.76 -11.92 22.95
N LEU A 377 -1.57 -11.79 22.35
CA LEU A 377 -0.43 -12.70 22.53
C LEU A 377 0.30 -12.48 23.88
N GLU A 378 0.01 -11.40 24.60
CA GLU A 378 0.51 -11.11 25.94
C GLU A 378 -0.47 -11.56 27.02
N ASP A 379 -1.77 -11.36 26.80
CA ASP A 379 -2.85 -11.74 27.69
C ASP A 379 -4.10 -12.12 26.87
N ARG A 380 -4.45 -13.41 26.91
CA ARG A 380 -5.55 -14.00 26.13
C ARG A 380 -6.94 -13.45 26.48
N ARG A 381 -7.09 -12.73 27.60
CA ARG A 381 -8.38 -12.09 27.96
C ARG A 381 -8.79 -11.03 26.93
N TRP A 382 -7.82 -10.33 26.33
CA TRP A 382 -8.09 -9.33 25.29
C TRP A 382 -8.57 -9.95 23.96
N PHE A 383 -8.20 -11.20 23.67
CA PHE A 383 -8.74 -11.94 22.53
C PHE A 383 -10.23 -12.21 22.72
N TRP A 384 -10.62 -12.72 23.90
CA TRP A 384 -12.03 -12.97 24.22
C TRP A 384 -12.84 -11.67 24.31
N ALA A 385 -12.29 -10.60 24.87
CA ALA A 385 -12.92 -9.27 24.88
C ALA A 385 -13.12 -8.73 23.44
N GLY A 386 -12.14 -8.92 22.55
CA GLY A 386 -12.25 -8.57 21.13
C GLY A 386 -13.34 -9.35 20.39
N LEU A 387 -13.43 -10.68 20.63
CA LEU A 387 -14.50 -11.50 20.08
C LEU A 387 -15.88 -11.13 20.63
N ALA A 388 -15.98 -10.81 21.93
CA ALA A 388 -17.23 -10.35 22.53
C ALA A 388 -17.67 -9.00 21.94
N ALA A 389 -16.75 -8.05 21.77
CA ALA A 389 -17.03 -6.77 21.12
C ALA A 389 -17.46 -6.95 19.66
N LEU A 390 -16.81 -7.85 18.90
CA LEU A 390 -17.23 -8.19 17.55
C LEU A 390 -18.64 -8.83 17.53
N GLY A 391 -18.95 -9.71 18.47
CA GLY A 391 -20.29 -10.29 18.65
C GLY A 391 -21.35 -9.23 18.90
N VAL A 392 -21.09 -8.27 19.79
CA VAL A 392 -21.99 -7.12 20.05
C VAL A 392 -22.17 -6.27 18.79
N LEU A 393 -21.11 -6.01 18.01
CA LEU A 393 -21.20 -5.27 16.75
C LEU A 393 -22.01 -6.03 15.68
N VAL A 394 -21.87 -7.36 15.58
CA VAL A 394 -22.69 -8.18 14.67
C VAL A 394 -24.16 -8.17 15.10
N VAL A 395 -24.46 -8.29 16.40
CA VAL A 395 -25.83 -8.19 16.93
C VAL A 395 -26.43 -6.79 16.67
N ALA A 396 -25.66 -5.72 16.87
CA ALA A 396 -26.07 -4.37 16.50
C ALA A 396 -26.35 -4.23 14.99
N GLY A 397 -25.57 -4.89 14.13
CA GLY A 397 -25.80 -4.95 12.69
C GLY A 397 -27.08 -5.70 12.31
N LEU A 398 -27.37 -6.82 12.99
CA LEU A 398 -28.63 -7.57 12.82
C LEU A 398 -29.85 -6.73 13.21
N PHE A 399 -29.74 -5.93 14.28
CA PHE A 399 -30.74 -4.91 14.66
C PHE A 399 -30.74 -3.65 13.76
N ARG A 400 -29.95 -3.64 12.67
CA ARG A 400 -29.84 -2.53 11.70
C ARG A 400 -29.49 -1.18 12.34
N LEU A 401 -28.73 -1.19 13.43
CA LEU A 401 -28.25 0.03 14.06
C LEU A 401 -27.25 0.75 13.12
N PRO A 402 -27.25 2.10 13.06
CA PRO A 402 -26.39 2.86 12.15
C PRO A 402 -24.91 2.47 12.27
N LEU A 403 -24.21 2.45 11.13
CA LEU A 403 -22.82 2.00 10.95
C LEU A 403 -22.61 0.48 11.12
N ALA A 404 -23.29 -0.14 12.09
CA ALA A 404 -23.21 -1.58 12.32
C ALA A 404 -23.99 -2.38 11.25
N ASP A 405 -25.06 -1.82 10.69
CA ASP A 405 -25.84 -2.38 9.58
C ASP A 405 -24.97 -2.84 8.38
N ARG A 406 -23.87 -2.14 8.10
CA ARG A 406 -22.93 -2.47 7.02
C ARG A 406 -22.15 -3.77 7.26
N LEU A 407 -22.08 -4.28 8.49
CA LEU A 407 -21.44 -5.58 8.81
C LEU A 407 -22.21 -6.77 8.20
N VAL A 408 -23.54 -6.66 8.12
CA VAL A 408 -24.45 -7.75 7.71
C VAL A 408 -25.18 -7.45 6.39
N THR A 409 -24.89 -6.30 5.77
CA THR A 409 -25.48 -5.90 4.49
C THR A 409 -24.61 -6.42 3.34
N VAL A 410 -25.19 -7.28 2.52
CA VAL A 410 -24.61 -7.77 1.26
C VAL A 410 -24.70 -6.66 0.21
N MET A 411 -23.64 -6.46 -0.59
CA MET A 411 -23.63 -5.52 -1.71
C MET A 411 -24.56 -6.03 -2.83
N ASP A 412 -25.40 -5.13 -3.35
CA ASP A 412 -26.25 -5.36 -4.53
C ASP A 412 -25.45 -5.96 -5.72
N PRO A 413 -25.93 -7.03 -6.39
CA PRO A 413 -25.20 -7.66 -7.48
C PRO A 413 -24.81 -6.74 -8.64
N ALA A 414 -25.66 -5.79 -9.04
CA ALA A 414 -25.34 -4.85 -10.10
C ALA A 414 -24.22 -3.88 -9.68
N TRP A 415 -24.28 -3.38 -8.44
CA TRP A 415 -23.21 -2.59 -7.83
C TRP A 415 -21.91 -3.40 -7.69
N ARG A 416 -21.99 -4.66 -7.24
CA ARG A 416 -20.82 -5.55 -7.15
C ARG A 416 -20.15 -5.70 -8.51
N ALA A 417 -20.89 -6.00 -9.59
CA ALA A 417 -20.32 -6.20 -10.92
C ALA A 417 -19.49 -4.99 -11.41
N ILE A 418 -19.94 -3.77 -11.11
CA ILE A 418 -19.20 -2.52 -11.40
C ILE A 418 -17.96 -2.40 -10.51
N VAL A 419 -18.08 -2.65 -9.21
CA VAL A 419 -16.96 -2.61 -8.24
C VAL A 419 -15.91 -3.69 -8.55
N GLU A 420 -16.33 -4.87 -9.01
CA GLU A 420 -15.47 -6.00 -9.39
C GLU A 420 -14.72 -5.71 -10.71
N THR A 421 -15.41 -5.13 -11.70
CA THR A 421 -14.78 -4.67 -12.95
C THR A 421 -13.77 -3.54 -12.72
N ARG A 422 -14.09 -2.59 -11.83
CA ARG A 422 -13.33 -1.34 -11.63
C ARG A 422 -12.26 -1.41 -10.53
N SER A 423 -12.44 -2.29 -9.55
CA SER A 423 -11.56 -2.41 -8.37
C SER A 423 -11.26 -3.88 -8.02
N PRO A 424 -10.69 -4.68 -8.95
CA PRO A 424 -10.28 -6.08 -8.73
C PRO A 424 -9.37 -6.28 -7.49
N ILE A 425 -8.70 -5.23 -7.01
CA ILE A 425 -7.87 -5.24 -5.81
C ILE A 425 -8.64 -5.63 -4.53
N LEU A 426 -9.97 -5.45 -4.52
CA LEU A 426 -10.83 -5.77 -3.40
C LEU A 426 -11.15 -7.27 -3.26
N PHE A 427 -10.84 -8.07 -4.30
CA PHE A 427 -11.28 -9.46 -4.45
C PHE A 427 -10.05 -10.39 -4.53
N PRO A 428 -9.62 -11.04 -3.41
CA PRO A 428 -8.46 -11.91 -3.40
C PRO A 428 -8.52 -13.10 -4.37
N SER A 429 -9.71 -13.52 -4.82
CA SER A 429 -9.89 -14.48 -5.91
C SER A 429 -9.32 -14.01 -7.25
N GLN A 430 -9.23 -12.70 -7.47
CA GLN A 430 -8.70 -12.05 -8.67
C GLN A 430 -7.24 -11.61 -8.53
N TRP A 431 -6.59 -11.89 -7.39
CA TRP A 431 -5.20 -11.51 -7.15
C TRP A 431 -4.21 -12.39 -7.92
N SER A 432 -3.32 -11.77 -8.69
CA SER A 432 -2.27 -12.44 -9.46
C SER A 432 -1.32 -13.30 -8.61
N ALA A 433 -0.68 -14.31 -9.23
CA ALA A 433 0.33 -15.13 -8.56
C ALA A 433 1.47 -14.30 -7.93
N GLU A 434 1.87 -13.21 -8.60
CA GLU A 434 2.84 -12.22 -8.08
C GLU A 434 2.38 -11.55 -6.78
N THR A 435 1.08 -11.32 -6.62
CA THR A 435 0.51 -10.72 -5.42
C THR A 435 0.62 -11.68 -4.24
N TRP A 436 0.29 -12.96 -4.46
CA TRP A 436 0.51 -14.02 -3.50
C TRP A 436 2.01 -14.26 -3.24
N GLY A 437 2.87 -14.08 -4.24
CA GLY A 437 4.33 -14.08 -4.13
C GLY A 437 4.85 -12.99 -3.20
N ARG A 438 4.46 -11.71 -3.40
CA ARG A 438 4.78 -10.60 -2.49
C ARG A 438 4.32 -10.87 -1.07
N LEU A 439 3.09 -11.35 -0.89
CA LEU A 439 2.52 -11.68 0.42
C LEU A 439 3.33 -12.78 1.11
N ALA A 440 3.65 -13.87 0.41
CA ALA A 440 4.44 -14.98 0.94
C ALA A 440 5.86 -14.54 1.32
N VAL A 441 6.53 -13.74 0.49
CA VAL A 441 7.85 -13.15 0.76
C VAL A 441 7.83 -12.31 2.03
N GLN A 442 6.88 -11.39 2.17
CA GLN A 442 6.76 -10.51 3.34
C GLN A 442 6.41 -11.31 4.61
N ALA A 443 5.44 -12.23 4.53
CA ALA A 443 5.03 -13.08 5.65
C ALA A 443 6.16 -14.00 6.11
N CYS A 444 6.87 -14.66 5.20
CA CYS A 444 8.01 -15.52 5.53
C CYS A 444 9.17 -14.72 6.12
N THR A 445 9.46 -13.53 5.60
CA THR A 445 10.51 -12.66 6.14
C THR A 445 10.19 -12.19 7.56
N LEU A 446 8.94 -11.79 7.82
CA LEU A 446 8.50 -11.39 9.16
C LEU A 446 8.46 -12.58 10.14
N ALA A 447 8.04 -13.77 9.69
CA ALA A 447 8.09 -14.98 10.50
C ALA A 447 9.54 -15.39 10.85
N ALA A 448 10.48 -15.27 9.91
CA ALA A 448 11.89 -15.50 10.15
C ALA A 448 12.46 -14.48 11.16
N ALA A 449 12.17 -13.19 10.98
CA ALA A 449 12.56 -12.13 11.91
C ALA A 449 11.96 -12.32 13.32
N ALA A 450 10.68 -12.74 13.41
CA ALA A 450 10.03 -13.07 14.68
C ALA A 450 10.69 -14.25 15.43
N SER A 451 11.48 -15.09 14.75
CA SER A 451 12.32 -16.12 15.40
C SER A 451 13.62 -15.58 16.02
N LEU A 452 14.05 -14.37 15.61
CA LEU A 452 15.28 -13.69 16.05
C LEU A 452 15.01 -12.61 17.13
N LEU A 453 13.75 -12.23 17.30
CA LEU A 453 13.27 -11.27 18.30
C LEU A 453 12.79 -11.96 19.58
N THR A 454 12.68 -11.20 20.67
CA THR A 454 12.14 -11.67 21.96
C THR A 454 11.09 -10.71 22.53
N GLY A 455 10.46 -11.06 23.65
CA GLY A 455 9.59 -10.16 24.42
C GLY A 455 8.47 -9.47 23.61
N ALA A 456 8.30 -8.17 23.86
CA ALA A 456 7.30 -7.34 23.17
C ALA A 456 7.59 -7.18 21.66
N ALA A 457 8.86 -7.17 21.25
CA ALA A 457 9.25 -7.07 19.84
C ALA A 457 8.77 -8.29 19.03
N ARG A 458 8.96 -9.51 19.58
CA ARG A 458 8.42 -10.74 18.99
C ARG A 458 6.89 -10.75 18.98
N ARG A 459 6.23 -10.31 20.06
CA ARG A 459 4.76 -10.20 20.08
C ARG A 459 4.23 -9.23 19.03
N LEU A 460 4.91 -8.10 18.79
CA LEU A 460 4.51 -7.16 17.74
C LEU A 460 4.73 -7.74 16.33
N ALA A 461 5.87 -8.39 16.08
CA ALA A 461 6.14 -9.04 14.80
C ALA A 461 5.08 -10.13 14.47
N LEU A 462 4.73 -10.96 15.46
CA LEU A 462 3.67 -11.95 15.32
C LEU A 462 2.27 -11.33 15.22
N GLY A 463 2.01 -10.23 15.93
CA GLY A 463 0.75 -9.47 15.84
C GLY A 463 0.54 -8.83 14.47
N GLY A 464 1.58 -8.25 13.88
CA GLY A 464 1.57 -7.72 12.51
C GLY A 464 1.39 -8.80 11.44
N LEU A 465 2.09 -9.94 11.59
CA LEU A 465 1.91 -11.12 10.74
C LEU A 465 0.48 -11.66 10.81
N ALA A 466 -0.06 -11.84 12.01
CA ALA A 466 -1.42 -12.31 12.22
C ALA A 466 -2.46 -11.30 11.69
N ALA A 467 -2.26 -9.99 11.89
CA ALA A 467 -3.14 -8.95 11.36
C ALA A 467 -3.18 -8.96 9.82
N GLY A 468 -2.02 -9.04 9.16
CA GLY A 468 -1.91 -9.10 7.70
C GLY A 468 -2.64 -10.31 7.12
N LEU A 469 -2.33 -11.51 7.61
CA LEU A 469 -2.95 -12.75 7.13
C LEU A 469 -4.45 -12.83 7.45
N ALA A 470 -4.88 -12.42 8.65
CA ALA A 470 -6.29 -12.42 9.02
C ALA A 470 -7.11 -11.37 8.24
N GLY A 471 -6.53 -10.22 7.91
CA GLY A 471 -7.20 -9.21 7.08
C GLY A 471 -7.37 -9.65 5.62
N VAL A 472 -6.41 -10.37 5.05
CA VAL A 472 -6.56 -11.00 3.72
C VAL A 472 -7.57 -12.13 3.76
N ALA A 473 -7.59 -12.97 4.80
CA ALA A 473 -8.62 -13.99 4.97
C ALA A 473 -10.03 -13.38 5.14
N ALA A 474 -10.15 -12.28 5.88
CA ALA A 474 -11.41 -11.53 6.00
C ALA A 474 -11.83 -10.90 4.66
N ALA A 475 -10.89 -10.40 3.85
CA ALA A 475 -11.19 -9.93 2.50
C ALA A 475 -11.69 -11.09 1.62
N ALA A 476 -11.00 -12.22 1.59
CA ALA A 476 -11.38 -13.38 0.75
C ALA A 476 -12.73 -13.98 1.14
N LEU A 477 -13.02 -14.12 2.44
CA LEU A 477 -14.24 -14.75 2.93
C LEU A 477 -15.42 -13.77 2.98
N LEU A 478 -15.22 -12.55 3.50
CA LEU A 478 -16.32 -11.64 3.85
C LEU A 478 -16.53 -10.54 2.82
N ALA A 479 -15.48 -10.01 2.20
CA ALA A 479 -15.61 -9.03 1.12
C ALA A 479 -15.86 -9.71 -0.23
N ASP A 480 -15.09 -10.73 -0.56
CA ASP A 480 -15.09 -11.38 -1.88
C ASP A 480 -16.15 -12.48 -1.97
N HIS A 481 -16.10 -13.52 -1.12
CA HIS A 481 -17.09 -14.59 -1.24
C HIS A 481 -18.52 -14.17 -0.82
N VAL A 482 -18.69 -13.47 0.31
CA VAL A 482 -20.03 -13.10 0.84
C VAL A 482 -20.49 -11.69 0.44
N SER A 483 -19.64 -10.86 -0.20
CA SER A 483 -19.97 -9.50 -0.65
C SER A 483 -20.42 -8.53 0.46
N LEU A 484 -19.98 -8.71 1.72
CA LEU A 484 -20.38 -7.85 2.84
C LEU A 484 -19.83 -6.43 2.69
N LEU A 485 -20.74 -5.45 2.73
CA LEU A 485 -20.50 -4.07 2.35
C LEU A 485 -19.39 -3.41 3.16
N LEU A 486 -19.36 -3.60 4.49
CA LEU A 486 -18.27 -3.04 5.30
C LEU A 486 -16.92 -3.67 4.97
N PHE A 487 -16.85 -4.96 4.61
CA PHE A 487 -15.57 -5.62 4.33
C PHE A 487 -14.99 -5.18 2.97
N LEU A 488 -15.85 -4.97 1.97
CA LEU A 488 -15.49 -4.33 0.70
C LEU A 488 -15.04 -2.87 0.89
N GLN A 489 -15.76 -2.07 1.69
CA GLN A 489 -15.45 -0.66 1.92
C GLN A 489 -14.24 -0.45 2.84
N ALA A 490 -14.07 -1.28 3.87
CA ALA A 490 -12.95 -1.21 4.82
C ALA A 490 -11.65 -1.78 4.26
N GLN A 491 -11.71 -2.58 3.18
CA GLN A 491 -10.54 -3.11 2.47
C GLN A 491 -9.56 -3.80 3.44
N THR A 492 -10.07 -4.79 4.19
CA THR A 492 -9.41 -5.40 5.36
C THR A 492 -8.03 -5.98 5.07
N TRP A 493 -7.72 -6.33 3.82
CA TRP A 493 -6.37 -6.68 3.37
C TRP A 493 -5.31 -5.59 3.59
N ARG A 494 -5.69 -4.33 3.82
CA ARG A 494 -4.76 -3.23 4.13
C ARG A 494 -4.00 -3.43 5.45
N THR A 495 -4.40 -4.39 6.31
CA THR A 495 -3.58 -4.85 7.44
C THR A 495 -2.25 -5.47 7.02
N LEU A 496 -2.03 -5.73 5.74
CA LEU A 496 -0.70 -6.02 5.17
C LEU A 496 0.28 -4.85 5.34
N GLN A 497 -0.16 -3.60 5.54
CA GLN A 497 0.74 -2.44 5.71
C GLN A 497 1.73 -2.60 6.88
N PRO A 498 1.29 -2.84 8.15
CA PRO A 498 2.22 -3.07 9.26
C PRO A 498 3.03 -4.35 9.07
N MET A 499 2.47 -5.38 8.41
CA MET A 499 3.20 -6.59 8.07
C MET A 499 4.37 -6.31 7.13
N ALA A 500 4.16 -5.51 6.08
CA ALA A 500 5.17 -5.16 5.08
C ALA A 500 6.29 -4.26 5.66
N VAL A 501 5.94 -3.25 6.48
CA VAL A 501 6.94 -2.42 7.17
C VAL A 501 7.76 -3.23 8.16
N LEU A 502 7.13 -4.11 8.95
CA LEU A 502 7.87 -4.99 9.86
C LEU A 502 8.70 -6.05 9.09
N ALA A 503 8.29 -6.45 7.88
CA ALA A 503 9.04 -7.37 7.04
C ALA A 503 10.32 -6.74 6.43
N THR A 504 10.32 -5.45 6.05
CA THR A 504 11.55 -4.79 5.57
C THR A 504 12.57 -4.56 6.69
N ILE A 505 12.11 -4.19 7.89
CA ILE A 505 12.93 -4.18 9.12
C ILE A 505 13.44 -5.60 9.43
N GLY A 506 12.56 -6.59 9.29
CA GLY A 506 12.88 -8.00 9.49
C GLY A 506 13.93 -8.54 8.51
N LEU A 507 13.93 -8.08 7.26
CA LEU A 507 14.92 -8.49 6.26
C LEU A 507 16.33 -8.06 6.68
N ALA A 508 16.50 -6.83 7.20
CA ALA A 508 17.78 -6.38 7.73
C ALA A 508 18.29 -7.30 8.85
N LEU A 509 17.42 -7.63 9.81
CA LEU A 509 17.76 -8.53 10.91
C LEU A 509 18.12 -9.94 10.41
N VAL A 510 17.43 -10.45 9.39
CA VAL A 510 17.76 -11.72 8.74
C VAL A 510 19.11 -11.66 8.02
N CYS A 511 19.41 -10.60 7.25
CA CYS A 511 20.73 -10.42 6.61
C CYS A 511 21.89 -10.38 7.62
N ILE A 512 21.65 -9.85 8.83
CA ILE A 512 22.64 -9.69 9.90
C ILE A 512 22.85 -10.98 10.70
N GLU A 513 21.77 -11.67 11.07
CA GLU A 513 21.80 -12.83 11.98
C GLU A 513 21.91 -14.18 11.25
N ALA A 514 21.34 -14.32 10.05
CA ALA A 514 21.34 -15.59 9.35
C ALA A 514 22.76 -16.13 9.04
N PRO A 515 23.76 -15.33 8.63
CA PRO A 515 25.13 -15.83 8.46
C PRO A 515 25.74 -16.39 9.75
N ARG A 516 25.29 -15.90 10.93
CA ARG A 516 25.74 -16.38 12.25
C ARG A 516 25.18 -17.78 12.58
N LYS A 517 24.09 -18.20 11.94
CA LYS A 517 23.55 -19.58 11.98
C LYS A 517 24.24 -20.55 10.98
N GLY A 518 25.42 -20.21 10.48
CA GLY A 518 26.21 -21.08 9.60
C GLY A 518 25.49 -21.47 8.31
N ALA A 519 25.65 -22.72 7.88
CA ALA A 519 25.25 -23.17 6.55
C ALA A 519 23.73 -23.16 6.31
N SER A 520 22.91 -23.63 7.25
CA SER A 520 21.44 -23.54 7.14
C SER A 520 20.97 -22.09 7.17
N GLY A 521 21.62 -21.24 7.96
CA GLY A 521 21.44 -19.79 7.94
C GLY A 521 21.71 -19.16 6.56
N LEU A 522 22.86 -19.46 5.95
CA LEU A 522 23.23 -18.95 4.62
C LEU A 522 22.27 -19.43 3.51
N ILE A 523 21.82 -20.69 3.56
CA ILE A 523 20.78 -21.20 2.65
C ILE A 523 19.49 -20.42 2.83
N GLY A 524 19.02 -20.27 4.07
CA GLY A 524 17.79 -19.54 4.38
C GLY A 524 17.82 -18.07 3.93
N LEU A 525 18.97 -17.40 4.12
CA LEU A 525 19.22 -16.05 3.63
C LEU A 525 19.22 -15.97 2.11
N ALA A 526 19.90 -16.89 1.41
CA ALA A 526 19.93 -16.92 -0.04
C ALA A 526 18.52 -17.09 -0.63
N PHE A 527 17.75 -18.07 -0.14
CA PHE A 527 16.37 -18.29 -0.59
C PHE A 527 15.47 -17.07 -0.33
N LEU A 528 15.45 -16.50 0.88
CA LEU A 528 14.64 -15.30 1.15
C LEU A 528 15.08 -14.09 0.31
N SER A 529 16.39 -13.88 0.12
CA SER A 529 16.89 -12.74 -0.66
C SER A 529 16.51 -12.86 -2.13
N ILE A 530 16.68 -14.06 -2.72
CA ILE A 530 16.24 -14.36 -4.09
C ILE A 530 14.72 -14.16 -4.19
N ALA A 531 13.94 -14.64 -3.22
CA ALA A 531 12.50 -14.46 -3.19
C ALA A 531 12.09 -12.97 -3.14
N TRP A 532 12.83 -12.10 -2.45
CA TRP A 532 12.63 -10.64 -2.51
C TRP A 532 12.90 -10.03 -3.89
N MET A 533 13.88 -10.54 -4.65
CA MET A 533 14.13 -10.09 -6.02
C MET A 533 12.99 -10.52 -6.96
N VAL A 534 12.61 -11.80 -6.92
CA VAL A 534 11.58 -12.37 -7.81
C VAL A 534 10.14 -12.25 -7.25
N ARG A 535 9.93 -11.45 -6.20
CA ARG A 535 8.63 -11.27 -5.52
C ARG A 535 7.47 -10.83 -6.43
N GLY A 536 7.79 -10.23 -7.58
CA GLY A 536 6.87 -9.77 -8.61
C GLY A 536 7.13 -10.43 -9.96
N ILE A 537 7.52 -11.71 -9.97
CA ILE A 537 7.70 -12.52 -11.18
C ILE A 537 6.97 -13.85 -10.97
N SER A 538 5.77 -13.97 -11.53
CA SER A 538 4.92 -15.16 -11.40
C SER A 538 4.74 -15.61 -9.93
N ASP A 539 4.62 -16.90 -9.71
CA ASP A 539 4.57 -17.67 -8.48
C ASP A 539 5.93 -17.86 -7.78
N LEU A 540 7.05 -17.41 -8.34
CA LEU A 540 8.40 -17.71 -7.82
C LEU A 540 8.59 -17.27 -6.36
N GLY A 541 8.07 -16.10 -5.98
CA GLY A 541 8.10 -15.62 -4.60
C GLY A 541 7.31 -16.51 -3.62
N LEU A 542 6.22 -17.14 -4.07
CA LEU A 542 5.37 -18.03 -3.29
C LEU A 542 6.07 -19.37 -3.02
N LEU A 543 6.86 -19.88 -3.98
CA LEU A 543 7.58 -21.15 -3.85
C LEU A 543 8.91 -21.01 -3.09
N ILE A 544 9.67 -19.94 -3.33
CA ILE A 544 11.04 -19.80 -2.82
C ILE A 544 11.06 -19.31 -1.36
N ALA A 545 10.14 -18.41 -0.96
CA ALA A 545 10.15 -17.83 0.39
C ALA A 545 9.91 -18.84 1.53
N PRO A 546 8.96 -19.81 1.42
CA PRO A 546 8.76 -20.82 2.47
C PRO A 546 9.97 -21.72 2.68
N VAL A 547 10.75 -22.03 1.63
CA VAL A 547 12.00 -22.79 1.75
C VAL A 547 13.03 -22.00 2.56
N GLY A 548 13.18 -20.70 2.27
CA GLY A 548 14.06 -19.82 3.04
C GLY A 548 13.67 -19.74 4.53
N LEU A 549 12.37 -19.61 4.82
CA LEU A 549 11.84 -19.66 6.18
C LEU A 549 12.14 -20.99 6.87
N ALA A 550 11.90 -22.12 6.21
CA ALA A 550 12.11 -23.45 6.78
C ALA A 550 13.56 -23.66 7.24
N PHE A 551 14.54 -23.28 6.43
CA PHE A 551 15.96 -23.35 6.83
C PHE A 551 16.29 -22.44 8.03
N LEU A 552 15.72 -21.23 8.12
CA LEU A 552 15.96 -20.31 9.24
C LEU A 552 15.30 -20.73 10.56
N LEU A 553 14.14 -21.41 10.49
CA LEU A 553 13.43 -21.95 11.66
C LEU A 553 13.99 -23.28 12.15
N LEU A 554 14.44 -24.16 11.24
CA LEU A 554 15.06 -25.43 11.59
C LEU A 554 16.49 -25.23 12.12
N GLY A 555 17.27 -24.30 11.53
CA GLY A 555 18.60 -23.94 12.02
C GLY A 555 19.53 -25.14 12.15
N ASP A 556 20.02 -25.39 13.36
CA ASP A 556 20.97 -26.47 13.68
C ASP A 556 20.32 -27.87 13.65
N ARG A 557 18.99 -27.96 13.55
CA ARG A 557 18.28 -29.24 13.34
C ARG A 557 18.52 -29.80 11.93
N VAL A 558 18.95 -28.99 10.98
CA VAL A 558 19.27 -29.41 9.60
C VAL A 558 20.65 -30.05 9.55
N ARG A 559 20.71 -31.38 9.64
CA ARG A 559 21.96 -32.14 9.54
C ARG A 559 22.48 -32.20 8.09
N LEU A 560 23.25 -31.18 7.70
CA LEU A 560 23.93 -31.12 6.41
C LEU A 560 25.21 -31.96 6.41
N SER A 561 25.39 -32.82 5.41
CA SER A 561 26.57 -33.71 5.29
C SER A 561 27.86 -32.96 4.93
N ARG A 562 27.76 -31.83 4.21
CA ARG A 562 28.90 -30.99 3.79
C ARG A 562 28.55 -29.50 4.00
N PRO A 563 28.42 -29.01 5.24
CA PRO A 563 27.84 -27.69 5.52
C PRO A 563 28.62 -26.54 4.85
N ARG A 564 29.96 -26.61 4.82
CA ARG A 564 30.80 -25.61 4.12
C ARG A 564 30.48 -25.53 2.62
N LEU A 565 30.28 -26.69 1.96
CA LEU A 565 29.94 -26.75 0.54
C LEU A 565 28.54 -26.18 0.27
N TYR A 566 27.51 -26.59 1.03
CA TYR A 566 26.16 -26.07 0.84
C TYR A 566 26.05 -24.57 1.16
N GLY A 567 26.78 -24.07 2.15
CA GLY A 567 26.90 -22.63 2.42
C GLY A 567 27.57 -21.87 1.28
N ALA A 568 28.66 -22.40 0.71
CA ALA A 568 29.31 -21.80 -0.45
C ALA A 568 28.41 -21.81 -1.70
N ILE A 569 27.68 -22.90 -1.96
CA ILE A 569 26.68 -22.98 -3.03
C ILE A 569 25.56 -21.95 -2.84
N ALA A 570 25.03 -21.79 -1.62
CA ALA A 570 24.00 -20.80 -1.32
C ALA A 570 24.48 -19.36 -1.56
N VAL A 571 25.71 -19.02 -1.13
CA VAL A 571 26.32 -17.71 -1.40
C VAL A 571 26.57 -17.52 -2.90
N GLY A 572 27.08 -18.52 -3.60
CA GLY A 572 27.29 -18.48 -5.05
C GLY A 572 25.99 -18.26 -5.82
N ALA A 573 24.93 -19.02 -5.49
CA ALA A 573 23.61 -18.86 -6.08
C ALA A 573 23.01 -17.46 -5.83
N LEU A 574 23.18 -16.92 -4.61
CA LEU A 574 22.75 -15.56 -4.29
C LEU A 574 23.52 -14.51 -5.11
N VAL A 575 24.84 -14.66 -5.30
CA VAL A 575 25.66 -13.76 -6.13
C VAL A 575 25.23 -13.84 -7.61
N VAL A 576 25.01 -15.03 -8.16
CA VAL A 576 24.52 -15.20 -9.53
C VAL A 576 23.13 -14.57 -9.69
N ALA A 577 22.23 -14.75 -8.74
CA ALA A 577 20.91 -14.14 -8.75
C ALA A 577 20.97 -12.59 -8.67
N LEU A 578 21.81 -12.04 -7.80
CA LEU A 578 22.05 -10.59 -7.69
C LEU A 578 22.55 -10.00 -9.01
N VAL A 579 23.54 -10.64 -9.66
CA VAL A 579 24.11 -10.17 -10.92
C VAL A 579 23.10 -10.30 -12.07
N GLY A 580 22.43 -11.45 -12.20
CA GLY A 580 21.45 -11.69 -13.27
C GLY A 580 20.22 -10.78 -13.15
N TYR A 581 19.67 -10.62 -11.94
CA TYR A 581 18.57 -9.69 -11.68
C TYR A 581 19.00 -8.24 -11.86
N GLY A 582 20.18 -7.87 -11.39
CA GLY A 582 20.77 -6.55 -11.60
C GLY A 582 20.92 -6.20 -13.09
N ALA A 583 21.40 -7.13 -13.91
CA ALA A 583 21.50 -6.95 -15.35
C ALA A 583 20.12 -6.80 -16.01
N LEU A 584 19.15 -7.65 -15.66
CA LEU A 584 17.77 -7.60 -16.16
C LEU A 584 17.10 -6.26 -15.85
N ARG A 585 17.18 -5.80 -14.58
CA ARG A 585 16.59 -4.51 -14.17
C ARG A 585 17.35 -3.31 -14.73
N SER A 586 18.67 -3.41 -14.95
CA SER A 586 19.44 -2.34 -15.63
C SER A 586 19.05 -2.19 -17.09
N TYR A 587 18.85 -3.30 -17.80
CA TYR A 587 18.33 -3.28 -19.17
C TYR A 587 16.91 -2.69 -19.21
N ALA A 588 16.01 -3.13 -18.33
CA ALA A 588 14.65 -2.63 -18.25
C ALA A 588 14.59 -1.13 -17.88
N LEU A 589 15.44 -0.65 -16.96
CA LEU A 589 15.54 0.77 -16.62
C LEU A 589 16.07 1.60 -17.79
N ARG A 590 17.10 1.12 -18.50
CA ARG A 590 17.62 1.80 -19.70
C ARG A 590 16.53 1.92 -20.78
N GLU A 591 15.77 0.85 -21.03
CA GLU A 591 14.64 0.87 -21.96
C GLU A 591 13.51 1.81 -21.51
N ALA A 592 13.21 1.88 -20.21
CA ALA A 592 12.17 2.77 -19.69
C ALA A 592 12.58 4.25 -19.81
N LEU A 593 13.83 4.59 -19.43
CA LEU A 593 14.35 5.95 -19.53
C LEU A 593 14.53 6.40 -20.98
N ALA A 594 15.02 5.53 -21.87
CA ALA A 594 15.21 5.84 -23.29
C ALA A 594 13.90 5.98 -24.09
N ARG A 595 12.74 5.75 -23.46
CA ARG A 595 11.42 5.96 -24.05
C ARG A 595 10.68 7.17 -23.48
N LEU A 596 11.24 7.84 -22.45
CA LEU A 596 10.62 9.03 -21.88
C LEU A 596 10.51 10.15 -22.94
N PRO A 597 9.42 10.95 -22.92
CA PRO A 597 9.27 12.10 -23.81
C PRO A 597 10.17 13.26 -23.36
N ASP A 598 10.54 14.15 -24.30
CA ASP A 598 11.43 15.30 -24.03
C ASP A 598 10.92 16.24 -22.91
N ALA A 599 9.59 16.25 -22.66
CA ALA A 599 8.96 17.01 -21.58
C ALA A 599 9.16 16.40 -20.17
N TRP A 600 9.75 15.20 -20.08
CA TRP A 600 10.10 14.50 -18.86
C TRP A 600 11.39 13.66 -19.04
N PRO A 601 12.56 14.29 -19.32
CA PRO A 601 13.76 13.60 -19.82
C PRO A 601 14.45 12.69 -18.79
N PHE A 602 13.98 12.69 -17.54
CA PHE A 602 14.44 11.81 -16.47
C PHE A 602 13.31 11.59 -15.46
N SER A 603 13.19 10.37 -14.92
CA SER A 603 12.36 10.10 -13.75
C SER A 603 13.14 9.37 -12.67
N GLN A 604 13.27 10.01 -11.51
CA GLN A 604 13.75 9.42 -10.26
C GLN A 604 12.85 8.26 -9.82
N GLY A 605 11.53 8.37 -10.06
CA GLY A 605 10.54 7.32 -9.82
C GLY A 605 10.87 6.03 -10.56
N LEU A 606 11.20 6.11 -11.86
CA LEU A 606 11.62 4.94 -12.64
C LEU A 606 12.95 4.35 -12.13
N VAL A 607 13.93 5.19 -11.79
CA VAL A 607 15.21 4.74 -11.22
C VAL A 607 15.02 3.92 -9.94
N TRP A 608 14.12 4.32 -9.05
CA TRP A 608 13.84 3.55 -7.83
C TRP A 608 12.90 2.36 -8.04
N ALA A 609 11.92 2.47 -8.93
CA ALA A 609 11.06 1.35 -9.34
C ALA A 609 11.84 0.21 -10.02
N SER A 610 13.07 0.46 -10.48
CA SER A 610 13.97 -0.59 -10.98
C SER A 610 14.43 -1.60 -9.92
N ASP A 611 14.26 -1.30 -8.62
CA ASP A 611 14.89 -1.96 -7.45
C ASP A 611 16.43 -1.83 -7.36
N LEU A 612 17.12 -1.33 -8.39
CA LEU A 612 18.61 -1.30 -8.43
C LEU A 612 19.24 -0.51 -7.28
N PRO A 613 18.82 0.72 -6.92
CA PRO A 613 19.45 1.45 -5.83
C PRO A 613 19.24 0.75 -4.50
N ALA A 614 18.04 0.19 -4.28
CA ALA A 614 17.71 -0.58 -3.09
C ALA A 614 18.59 -1.84 -2.95
N LEU A 615 18.79 -2.60 -4.04
CA LEU A 615 19.65 -3.78 -4.07
C LEU A 615 21.12 -3.46 -3.81
N LEU A 616 21.66 -2.43 -4.47
CA LEU A 616 23.06 -2.03 -4.30
C LEU A 616 23.36 -1.59 -2.86
N ILE A 617 22.48 -0.76 -2.28
CA ILE A 617 22.64 -0.30 -0.90
C ILE A 617 22.41 -1.45 0.09
N ALA A 618 21.32 -2.21 -0.02
CA ALA A 618 21.02 -3.31 0.91
C ALA A 618 22.09 -4.42 0.87
N GLY A 619 22.57 -4.78 -0.33
CA GLY A 619 23.67 -5.72 -0.52
C GLY A 619 25.00 -5.21 0.07
N GLY A 620 25.37 -3.97 -0.24
CA GLY A 620 26.57 -3.33 0.30
C GLY A 620 26.57 -3.24 1.84
N LEU A 621 25.44 -2.84 2.43
CA LEU A 621 25.27 -2.80 3.89
C LEU A 621 25.33 -4.21 4.51
N SER A 622 24.74 -5.23 3.87
CA SER A 622 24.79 -6.62 4.36
C SER A 622 26.24 -7.16 4.36
N LEU A 623 26.99 -6.92 3.29
CA LEU A 623 28.40 -7.32 3.18
C LEU A 623 29.30 -6.59 4.19
N TRP A 624 29.00 -5.33 4.49
CA TRP A 624 29.72 -4.54 5.50
C TRP A 624 29.38 -4.98 6.93
N MET A 625 28.12 -5.30 7.23
CA MET A 625 27.71 -5.92 8.51
C MET A 625 28.43 -7.27 8.73
N ALA A 626 28.51 -8.10 7.69
CA ALA A 626 29.16 -9.41 7.74
C ALA A 626 30.69 -9.34 7.99
N LYS A 627 31.35 -8.24 7.60
CA LYS A 627 32.79 -8.00 7.82
C LYS A 627 33.13 -7.35 9.17
N ALA A 628 32.21 -7.41 10.13
CA ALA A 628 32.21 -6.71 11.41
C ALA A 628 32.19 -5.17 11.27
N TRP A 629 31.06 -4.57 11.64
CA TRP A 629 30.79 -3.15 11.50
C TRP A 629 31.85 -2.27 12.18
N LYS A 630 32.38 -1.31 11.42
CA LYS A 630 33.17 -0.18 11.91
C LYS A 630 32.58 1.08 11.30
N ALA A 631 32.13 2.03 12.12
CA ALA A 631 31.49 3.25 11.63
C ALA A 631 32.48 4.06 10.75
N PRO A 632 32.03 4.68 9.64
CA PRO A 632 32.96 5.37 8.75
C PRO A 632 33.56 6.62 9.41
N GLY A 633 34.74 7.04 8.94
CA GLY A 633 35.39 8.27 9.42
C GLY A 633 34.47 9.49 9.29
N ARG A 634 34.59 10.46 10.21
CA ARG A 634 33.71 11.66 10.29
C ARG A 634 33.56 12.35 8.93
N SER A 635 34.65 12.54 8.21
CA SER A 635 34.67 13.19 6.88
C SER A 635 33.80 12.44 5.86
N LEU A 636 33.91 11.11 5.79
CA LEU A 636 33.10 10.29 4.86
C LEU A 636 31.62 10.29 5.26
N ARG A 637 31.31 10.35 6.56
CA ARG A 637 29.92 10.53 7.04
C ARG A 637 29.34 11.90 6.67
N LEU A 638 30.12 12.97 6.75
CA LEU A 638 29.71 14.32 6.35
C LEU A 638 29.57 14.46 4.82
N VAL A 639 30.52 13.93 4.04
CA VAL A 639 30.44 13.88 2.57
C VAL A 639 29.24 13.04 2.13
N GLY A 640 29.01 11.88 2.75
CA GLY A 640 27.82 11.05 2.48
C GLY A 640 26.50 11.78 2.75
N LEU A 641 26.40 12.51 3.86
CA LEU A 641 25.24 13.37 4.14
C LEU A 641 25.08 14.48 3.09
N LEU A 642 26.18 15.15 2.70
CA LEU A 642 26.15 16.23 1.71
C LEU A 642 25.70 15.72 0.33
N VAL A 643 26.27 14.62 -0.15
CA VAL A 643 25.90 14.00 -1.43
C VAL A 643 24.43 13.57 -1.42
N VAL A 644 24.00 12.82 -0.40
CA VAL A 644 22.60 12.35 -0.30
C VAL A 644 21.63 13.52 -0.15
N GLY A 645 21.98 14.55 0.63
CA GLY A 645 21.17 15.76 0.79
C GLY A 645 21.06 16.59 -0.49
N LEU A 646 22.15 16.74 -1.24
CA LEU A 646 22.17 17.42 -2.53
C LEU A 646 21.35 16.65 -3.57
N SER A 647 21.56 15.33 -3.68
CA SER A 647 20.77 14.47 -4.57
C SER A 647 19.28 14.53 -4.21
N ALA A 648 18.91 14.47 -2.93
CA ALA A 648 17.51 14.62 -2.52
C ALA A 648 16.95 16.00 -2.88
N THR A 649 17.72 17.08 -2.69
CA THR A 649 17.30 18.44 -3.05
C THR A 649 17.07 18.61 -4.56
N LEU A 650 17.89 17.96 -5.40
CA LEU A 650 17.82 18.08 -6.86
C LEU A 650 16.86 17.09 -7.54
N LEU A 651 16.63 15.91 -6.95
CA LEU A 651 15.92 14.78 -7.59
C LEU A 651 14.61 14.38 -6.89
N TRP A 652 14.22 15.03 -5.78
CA TRP A 652 12.98 14.66 -5.09
C TRP A 652 11.72 15.15 -5.80
N ASP A 653 11.72 16.32 -6.42
CA ASP A 653 10.56 16.81 -7.20
C ASP A 653 10.61 16.25 -8.64
N ASP A 654 10.00 15.10 -8.85
CA ASP A 654 10.08 14.29 -10.09
C ASP A 654 8.97 14.65 -11.10
N ARG A 655 8.29 15.78 -10.92
CA ARG A 655 7.22 16.24 -11.84
C ARG A 655 7.78 16.59 -13.21
N SER A 656 7.14 16.10 -14.27
CA SER A 656 7.33 16.58 -15.64
C SER A 656 6.90 18.04 -15.81
N ALA A 657 7.29 18.68 -16.92
CA ALA A 657 6.96 20.09 -17.19
C ALA A 657 5.44 20.34 -17.18
N TYR A 658 4.65 19.44 -17.78
CA TYR A 658 3.18 19.51 -17.77
C TYR A 658 2.58 19.40 -16.37
N ILE A 659 3.04 18.45 -15.55
CA ILE A 659 2.52 18.28 -14.19
C ILE A 659 2.83 19.51 -13.32
N ARG A 660 3.98 20.16 -13.51
CA ARG A 660 4.29 21.45 -12.85
C ARG A 660 3.34 22.57 -13.26
N GLN A 661 3.01 22.69 -14.54
CA GLN A 661 2.03 23.67 -15.03
C GLN A 661 0.64 23.38 -14.47
N ARG A 662 0.15 22.15 -14.62
CA ARG A 662 -1.17 21.71 -14.20
C ARG A 662 -1.39 21.88 -12.69
N ASP A 663 -0.38 21.53 -11.89
CA ASP A 663 -0.43 21.66 -10.43
C ASP A 663 -0.29 23.13 -9.96
N ALA A 664 0.07 24.08 -10.85
CA ALA A 664 0.05 25.51 -10.52
C ALA A 664 -1.39 26.05 -10.39
N GLY A 665 -2.36 25.45 -11.08
CA GLY A 665 -3.79 25.75 -10.96
C GLY A 665 -4.48 26.10 -12.28
N ARG A 666 -5.41 27.05 -12.22
CA ARG A 666 -6.32 27.40 -13.33
C ARG A 666 -5.58 28.12 -14.45
N ASP A 667 -5.81 27.69 -15.69
CA ASP A 667 -5.33 28.39 -16.88
C ASP A 667 -6.35 29.48 -17.28
N PRO A 668 -6.00 30.77 -17.26
CA PRO A 668 -6.95 31.85 -17.56
C PRO A 668 -7.41 31.83 -19.02
N THR A 669 -6.57 31.35 -19.94
CA THR A 669 -6.91 31.20 -21.36
C THR A 669 -8.00 30.15 -21.52
N LEU A 670 -7.81 28.96 -20.95
CA LEU A 670 -8.80 27.88 -21.00
C LEU A 670 -10.12 28.27 -20.31
N VAL A 671 -10.04 28.91 -19.13
CA VAL A 671 -11.21 29.41 -18.41
C VAL A 671 -11.98 30.44 -19.25
N SER A 672 -11.30 31.37 -19.92
CA SER A 672 -11.95 32.35 -20.81
C SER A 672 -12.60 31.70 -22.05
N MET A 673 -11.96 30.69 -22.65
CA MET A 673 -12.53 29.94 -23.77
C MET A 673 -13.84 29.23 -23.39
N MET A 674 -13.94 28.76 -22.14
CA MET A 674 -15.12 28.08 -21.58
C MET A 674 -16.12 29.02 -20.89
N ALA A 675 -15.87 30.33 -20.83
CA ALA A 675 -16.70 31.26 -20.04
C ALA A 675 -18.15 31.36 -20.54
N SER A 676 -18.37 31.23 -21.85
CA SER A 676 -19.69 31.43 -22.50
C SER A 676 -20.71 30.33 -22.25
N ARG A 677 -20.33 29.16 -21.72
CA ARG A 677 -21.25 28.07 -21.37
C ARG A 677 -20.86 27.45 -20.01
N PRO A 678 -21.65 27.64 -18.94
CA PRO A 678 -21.40 26.99 -17.66
C PRO A 678 -21.84 25.52 -17.69
N GLY A 679 -21.05 24.64 -17.09
CA GLY A 679 -21.38 23.22 -16.92
C GLY A 679 -20.17 22.32 -16.70
N GLU A 680 -20.41 21.02 -16.77
CA GLU A 680 -19.41 19.96 -16.66
C GLU A 680 -18.58 19.84 -17.95
N VAL A 681 -17.34 19.34 -17.82
CA VAL A 681 -16.41 19.11 -18.93
C VAL A 681 -16.14 17.62 -19.08
N LEU A 682 -16.26 17.08 -20.30
CA LEU A 682 -15.73 15.77 -20.67
C LEU A 682 -14.29 15.96 -21.17
N TRP A 683 -13.31 15.27 -20.58
CA TRP A 683 -11.89 15.43 -20.91
C TRP A 683 -11.30 14.09 -21.35
N LEU A 684 -10.93 13.96 -22.63
CA LEU A 684 -10.69 12.64 -23.26
C LEU A 684 -9.32 12.01 -22.97
N ALA A 685 -8.30 12.81 -22.62
CA ALA A 685 -7.01 12.33 -22.13
C ALA A 685 -6.50 13.24 -20.99
N GLY A 686 -6.60 12.73 -19.77
CA GLY A 686 -6.41 13.45 -18.51
C GLY A 686 -7.23 12.82 -17.38
N ASP A 687 -7.13 13.39 -16.18
CA ASP A 687 -7.83 12.94 -14.97
C ASP A 687 -8.34 14.07 -14.08
N VAL A 688 -7.50 15.05 -13.71
CA VAL A 688 -7.86 16.16 -12.80
C VAL A 688 -7.88 17.54 -13.48
N GLU A 689 -7.57 17.61 -14.77
CA GLU A 689 -7.53 18.83 -15.56
C GLU A 689 -8.84 19.64 -15.53
N PRO A 690 -10.06 19.03 -15.52
CA PRO A 690 -11.30 19.77 -15.28
C PRO A 690 -11.27 20.55 -13.95
N TRP A 691 -10.80 19.91 -12.87
CA TRP A 691 -10.77 20.50 -11.52
C TRP A 691 -9.67 21.54 -11.35
N LEU A 692 -8.43 21.20 -11.76
CA LEU A 692 -7.24 22.03 -11.60
C LEU A 692 -7.19 23.19 -12.60
N VAL A 693 -7.27 22.87 -13.89
CA VAL A 693 -6.91 23.79 -14.98
C VAL A 693 -8.13 24.56 -15.48
N ALA A 694 -9.28 23.89 -15.65
CA ALA A 694 -10.52 24.52 -16.10
C ALA A 694 -11.39 25.09 -14.95
N GLY A 695 -11.21 24.64 -13.70
CA GLY A 695 -12.05 25.03 -12.57
C GLY A 695 -13.52 24.62 -12.70
N ARG A 696 -13.79 23.47 -13.34
CA ARG A 696 -15.13 22.92 -13.60
C ARG A 696 -15.26 21.53 -12.97
N ALA A 697 -16.50 21.07 -12.77
CA ALA A 697 -16.79 19.66 -12.52
C ALA A 697 -16.46 18.80 -13.77
N SER A 698 -16.02 17.56 -13.56
CA SER A 698 -15.81 16.58 -14.62
C SER A 698 -17.10 15.81 -14.91
N TRP A 699 -17.40 15.60 -16.19
CA TRP A 699 -18.57 14.82 -16.59
C TRP A 699 -18.33 13.31 -16.38
N ILE A 700 -17.19 12.80 -16.85
CA ILE A 700 -16.67 11.48 -16.51
C ILE A 700 -15.14 11.50 -16.66
N SER A 701 -14.45 10.69 -15.87
CA SER A 701 -12.99 10.50 -15.88
C SER A 701 -12.61 9.18 -15.22
N LYS A 702 -11.40 8.70 -15.53
CA LYS A 702 -10.81 7.49 -14.92
C LYS A 702 -10.64 7.59 -13.40
N VAL A 703 -10.51 8.82 -12.87
CA VAL A 703 -10.32 9.07 -11.42
C VAL A 703 -11.64 9.13 -10.66
N GLN A 704 -12.73 9.70 -11.22
CA GLN A 704 -14.05 9.68 -10.56
C GLN A 704 -14.53 8.26 -10.23
N SER A 705 -14.22 7.28 -11.09
CA SER A 705 -14.58 5.88 -10.89
C SER A 705 -13.76 5.14 -9.81
N ALA A 706 -12.86 5.81 -9.08
CA ALA A 706 -12.23 5.23 -7.89
C ALA A 706 -13.19 5.12 -6.68
N GLY A 707 -14.18 6.04 -6.57
CA GLY A 707 -15.12 6.09 -5.44
C GLY A 707 -16.24 5.03 -5.47
N VAL A 708 -16.31 4.19 -6.51
CA VAL A 708 -17.50 3.35 -6.77
C VAL A 708 -17.86 2.37 -5.65
N VAL A 709 -16.89 1.88 -4.86
CA VAL A 709 -17.15 0.96 -3.73
C VAL A 709 -17.88 1.64 -2.56
N PHE A 710 -17.82 2.97 -2.46
CA PHE A 710 -18.38 3.71 -1.32
C PHE A 710 -19.83 4.16 -1.53
N SER A 711 -20.22 4.43 -2.78
CA SER A 711 -21.52 5.04 -3.12
C SER A 711 -22.18 4.38 -4.33
N ARG A 712 -23.33 3.71 -4.13
CA ARG A 712 -24.09 3.06 -5.21
C ARG A 712 -24.61 4.04 -6.27
N PRO A 713 -25.20 5.21 -5.94
CA PRO A 713 -25.65 6.16 -6.94
C PRO A 713 -24.51 6.62 -7.86
N LEU A 714 -23.34 6.88 -7.28
CA LEU A 714 -22.12 7.19 -8.03
C LEU A 714 -21.73 6.03 -8.96
N ALA A 715 -21.71 4.80 -8.46
CA ALA A 715 -21.35 3.62 -9.27
C ALA A 715 -22.27 3.43 -10.49
N MET A 716 -23.58 3.60 -10.33
CA MET A 716 -24.53 3.54 -11.47
C MET A 716 -24.28 4.70 -12.44
N ALA A 717 -24.30 5.95 -11.95
CA ALA A 717 -24.22 7.14 -12.79
C ALA A 717 -22.90 7.23 -13.58
N LEU A 718 -21.76 6.82 -12.99
CA LEU A 718 -20.50 6.76 -13.71
C LEU A 718 -20.47 5.62 -14.74
N HIS A 719 -21.10 4.47 -14.47
CA HIS A 719 -21.20 3.38 -15.43
C HIS A 719 -22.03 3.79 -16.67
N ASP A 720 -23.20 4.40 -16.45
CA ASP A 720 -24.08 4.93 -17.50
C ASP A 720 -23.43 6.06 -18.31
N ARG A 721 -22.51 6.83 -17.69
CA ARG A 721 -21.71 7.85 -18.38
C ARG A 721 -20.58 7.24 -19.20
N VAL A 722 -19.81 6.26 -18.66
CA VAL A 722 -18.77 5.57 -19.44
C VAL A 722 -19.36 4.85 -20.66
N ALA A 723 -20.44 4.07 -20.47
CA ALA A 723 -21.07 3.31 -21.55
C ALA A 723 -21.53 4.21 -22.72
N ARG A 724 -21.97 5.44 -22.45
CA ARG A 724 -22.35 6.42 -23.48
C ARG A 724 -21.16 7.05 -24.21
N VAL A 725 -20.02 7.26 -23.55
CA VAL A 725 -18.79 7.78 -24.20
C VAL A 725 -18.13 6.68 -25.04
N GLU A 726 -18.18 5.43 -24.59
CA GLU A 726 -17.77 4.26 -25.37
C GLU A 726 -18.67 4.06 -26.60
N ALA A 727 -20.00 4.07 -26.44
CA ALA A 727 -20.96 3.95 -27.55
C ALA A 727 -20.91 5.14 -28.55
N ALA A 728 -20.53 6.34 -28.09
CA ALA A 728 -20.25 7.49 -28.95
C ALA A 728 -18.94 7.35 -29.74
N GLY A 729 -18.05 6.42 -29.35
CA GLY A 729 -16.71 6.28 -29.92
C GLY A 729 -15.79 7.44 -29.53
N LEU A 730 -15.85 7.88 -28.26
CA LEU A 730 -15.03 8.97 -27.71
C LEU A 730 -14.03 8.49 -26.64
N ALA A 731 -14.23 7.30 -26.07
CA ALA A 731 -13.35 6.66 -25.09
C ALA A 731 -13.37 5.13 -25.26
N GLY A 732 -12.42 4.43 -24.62
CA GLY A 732 -12.33 2.97 -24.62
C GLY A 732 -12.79 2.31 -23.30
N PRO A 733 -12.88 0.97 -23.28
CA PRO A 733 -13.28 0.18 -22.11
C PRO A 733 -12.28 0.25 -20.93
N ASP A 734 -11.07 0.77 -21.15
CA ASP A 734 -10.07 1.02 -20.13
C ASP A 734 -10.54 2.04 -19.07
N TRP A 735 -11.56 2.86 -19.37
CA TRP A 735 -12.14 3.83 -18.44
C TRP A 735 -12.86 3.20 -17.23
N ILE A 736 -13.42 2.00 -17.40
CA ILE A 736 -13.99 1.21 -16.30
C ILE A 736 -13.09 0.03 -15.89
N ARG A 737 -12.05 -0.29 -16.67
CA ARG A 737 -11.08 -1.38 -16.42
C ARG A 737 -9.60 -0.93 -16.23
N PRO A 738 -9.27 0.21 -15.57
CA PRO A 738 -7.93 0.79 -15.56
C PRO A 738 -6.88 0.03 -14.72
N LEU A 739 -7.23 -1.14 -14.17
CA LEU A 739 -6.32 -2.07 -13.48
C LEU A 739 -6.16 -3.42 -14.23
N LEU A 740 -6.89 -3.61 -15.33
CA LEU A 740 -6.92 -4.86 -16.11
C LEU A 740 -6.52 -4.66 -17.59
N MET A 741 -6.38 -3.40 -18.03
CA MET A 741 -6.08 -3.01 -19.40
C MET A 741 -5.13 -1.82 -19.40
N ASP A 742 -4.28 -1.71 -20.43
CA ASP A 742 -3.52 -0.49 -20.70
C ASP A 742 -4.46 0.69 -20.98
N ALA A 743 -3.99 1.91 -20.69
CA ALA A 743 -4.69 3.12 -21.09
C ALA A 743 -4.73 3.23 -22.63
N LEU A 744 -5.93 3.42 -23.19
CA LEU A 744 -6.13 3.46 -24.64
C LEU A 744 -6.10 4.91 -25.14
N LYS A 745 -5.55 5.10 -26.34
CA LYS A 745 -5.63 6.39 -27.04
C LYS A 745 -7.10 6.73 -27.35
N PRO A 746 -7.65 7.88 -26.93
CA PRO A 746 -8.97 8.31 -27.38
C PRO A 746 -8.92 8.62 -28.88
N PRO A 747 -9.91 8.15 -29.67
CA PRO A 747 -9.96 8.41 -31.11
C PRO A 747 -10.32 9.89 -31.38
N PRO A 748 -9.88 10.47 -32.52
CA PRO A 748 -10.26 11.82 -32.92
C PRO A 748 -11.79 12.01 -33.00
N PRO A 749 -12.39 13.00 -32.30
CA PRO A 749 -13.83 13.21 -32.31
C PRO A 749 -14.38 13.54 -33.71
N LYS A 750 -15.48 12.90 -34.11
CA LYS A 750 -16.17 13.15 -35.40
C LYS A 750 -17.40 14.06 -35.21
N PRO A 751 -17.67 15.05 -36.08
CA PRO A 751 -18.80 15.97 -35.91
C PRO A 751 -20.18 15.31 -35.85
N GLU A 752 -20.37 14.20 -36.56
CA GLU A 752 -21.58 13.36 -36.47
C GLU A 752 -21.76 12.77 -35.05
N LYS A 753 -20.75 12.07 -34.53
CA LYS A 753 -20.77 11.42 -33.22
C LYS A 753 -20.87 12.43 -32.08
N VAL A 754 -20.13 13.54 -32.17
CA VAL A 754 -20.19 14.64 -31.20
C VAL A 754 -21.59 15.26 -31.18
N ARG A 755 -22.20 15.58 -32.34
CA ARG A 755 -23.57 16.13 -32.36
C ARG A 755 -24.60 15.17 -31.79
N ALA A 756 -24.50 13.86 -32.08
CA ALA A 756 -25.38 12.85 -31.49
C ALA A 756 -25.22 12.73 -29.96
N PHE A 757 -23.98 12.72 -29.46
CA PHE A 757 -23.69 12.68 -28.02
C PHE A 757 -24.17 13.96 -27.28
N CYS A 758 -23.93 15.13 -27.88
CA CYS A 758 -24.27 16.43 -27.30
C CYS A 758 -25.76 16.80 -27.38
N ALA A 759 -26.60 15.98 -28.03
CA ALA A 759 -28.05 16.11 -28.04
C ALA A 759 -28.72 15.63 -26.74
N ALA A 760 -28.01 14.87 -25.90
CA ALA A 760 -28.54 14.44 -24.60
C ALA A 760 -28.72 15.61 -23.62
N SER A 761 -29.80 15.61 -22.85
CA SER A 761 -30.12 16.69 -21.90
C SER A 761 -29.08 16.85 -20.79
N ASP A 762 -28.47 15.74 -20.35
CA ASP A 762 -27.39 15.70 -19.36
C ASP A 762 -25.98 15.81 -19.96
N ALA A 763 -25.84 16.04 -21.27
CA ALA A 763 -24.54 16.20 -21.94
C ALA A 763 -23.67 17.31 -21.31
N PRO A 764 -22.33 17.19 -21.39
CA PRO A 764 -21.41 18.21 -20.88
C PRO A 764 -21.57 19.54 -21.63
N ALA A 765 -21.12 20.64 -21.02
CA ALA A 765 -21.06 21.93 -21.72
C ALA A 765 -19.92 21.96 -22.76
N TRP A 766 -18.83 21.26 -22.46
CA TRP A 766 -17.61 21.22 -23.28
C TRP A 766 -17.02 19.81 -23.35
N ILE A 767 -16.45 19.47 -24.51
CA ILE A 767 -15.55 18.33 -24.66
C ILE A 767 -14.15 18.88 -24.89
N VAL A 768 -13.16 18.35 -24.17
CA VAL A 768 -11.74 18.65 -24.38
C VAL A 768 -11.05 17.39 -24.89
N SER A 769 -10.57 17.45 -26.13
CA SER A 769 -9.78 16.38 -26.74
C SER A 769 -8.33 16.81 -26.87
N PRO A 770 -7.32 15.95 -26.59
CA PRO A 770 -5.98 16.18 -27.09
C PRO A 770 -5.99 16.26 -28.63
N LEU A 771 -5.00 16.94 -29.17
CA LEU A 771 -4.59 16.86 -30.58
C LEU A 771 -3.19 16.23 -30.58
N TRP A 772 -3.10 14.95 -30.90
CA TRP A 772 -1.85 14.21 -30.78
C TRP A 772 -0.92 14.53 -31.96
N ASP A 773 0.39 14.51 -31.71
CA ASP A 773 1.36 14.80 -32.76
C ASP A 773 1.31 13.74 -33.88
N GLY A 774 1.35 14.22 -35.13
CA GLY A 774 1.15 13.41 -36.33
C GLY A 774 -0.32 13.15 -36.71
N GLU A 775 -1.30 13.63 -35.95
CA GLU A 775 -2.70 13.61 -36.38
C GLU A 775 -3.04 14.74 -37.37
N GLY A 776 -4.07 14.50 -38.19
CA GLY A 776 -4.52 15.42 -39.22
C GLY A 776 -5.20 16.69 -38.70
N VAL A 777 -5.57 17.58 -39.63
CA VAL A 777 -6.31 18.81 -39.31
C VAL A 777 -7.66 18.47 -38.69
N LEU A 778 -7.99 19.16 -37.59
CA LEU A 778 -9.26 19.00 -36.87
C LEU A 778 -10.45 19.41 -37.75
N ASP A 779 -11.51 18.60 -37.75
CA ASP A 779 -12.71 18.86 -38.54
C ASP A 779 -13.42 20.16 -38.11
N ALA A 780 -13.56 21.10 -39.05
CA ALA A 780 -14.19 22.40 -38.82
C ALA A 780 -15.65 22.30 -38.35
N GLY A 781 -16.35 21.20 -38.68
CA GLY A 781 -17.71 20.91 -38.22
C GLY A 781 -17.84 20.73 -36.71
N LEU A 782 -16.73 20.59 -35.97
CA LEU A 782 -16.71 20.59 -34.50
C LEU A 782 -16.81 21.99 -33.87
N LYS A 783 -16.67 23.08 -34.64
CA LYS A 783 -16.63 24.48 -34.14
C LYS A 783 -15.60 24.70 -33.01
N ALA A 784 -14.54 23.90 -32.96
CA ALA A 784 -13.63 23.85 -31.82
C ALA A 784 -12.75 25.11 -31.72
N ARG A 785 -12.42 25.48 -30.49
CA ARG A 785 -11.30 26.40 -30.18
C ARG A 785 -10.05 25.56 -29.89
N VAL A 786 -8.87 26.09 -30.16
CA VAL A 786 -7.60 25.42 -29.84
C VAL A 786 -7.00 26.07 -28.59
N TRP A 787 -6.76 25.27 -27.55
CA TRP A 787 -5.96 25.66 -26.38
C TRP A 787 -4.58 24.98 -26.45
N SER A 788 -3.54 25.71 -26.06
CA SER A 788 -2.17 25.20 -25.98
C SER A 788 -1.68 25.36 -24.54
N PRO A 789 -1.41 24.27 -23.79
CA PRO A 789 -0.71 24.37 -22.51
C PRO A 789 0.73 24.88 -22.72
N ALA A 790 1.31 25.51 -21.69
CA ALA A 790 2.68 26.02 -21.72
C ALA A 790 3.76 24.91 -21.79
N ALA A 791 3.43 23.70 -21.37
CA ALA A 791 4.21 22.49 -21.60
C ALA A 791 3.31 21.40 -22.23
N PRO A 792 3.82 20.57 -23.16
CA PRO A 792 3.00 19.55 -23.80
C PRO A 792 2.62 18.43 -22.84
N TYR A 793 1.40 17.93 -22.96
CA TYR A 793 0.97 16.73 -22.27
C TYR A 793 1.60 15.50 -22.93
N ALA A 794 1.96 14.50 -22.11
CA ALA A 794 2.40 13.20 -22.61
C ALA A 794 1.91 12.06 -21.70
N GLU A 795 1.43 10.98 -22.29
CA GLU A 795 1.00 9.75 -21.61
C GLU A 795 1.43 8.52 -22.43
N ASP A 796 1.75 7.41 -21.74
CA ASP A 796 2.08 6.12 -22.36
C ASP A 796 0.78 5.36 -22.65
N LEU A 797 0.42 5.30 -23.94
CA LEU A 797 -0.89 4.86 -24.42
C LEU A 797 -0.77 3.74 -25.45
N SER A 798 -1.79 2.87 -25.46
CA SER A 798 -1.92 1.79 -26.43
C SER A 798 -2.89 2.16 -27.56
N ASP A 799 -2.44 1.97 -28.81
CA ASP A 799 -3.25 2.04 -30.02
C ASP A 799 -2.99 0.83 -30.96
N ALA A 800 -3.51 0.85 -32.18
CA ALA A 800 -3.35 -0.24 -33.14
C ALA A 800 -1.89 -0.49 -33.62
N SER A 801 -0.97 0.45 -33.37
CA SER A 801 0.48 0.28 -33.59
C SER A 801 1.22 -0.25 -32.35
N GLY A 802 0.52 -0.42 -31.23
CA GLY A 802 1.06 -0.88 -29.95
C GLY A 802 1.10 0.22 -28.89
N ARG A 803 1.86 -0.05 -27.83
CA ARG A 803 2.02 0.83 -26.67
C ARG A 803 3.22 1.77 -26.82
N ARG A 804 3.00 3.07 -26.67
CA ARG A 804 4.01 4.12 -26.81
C ARG A 804 3.61 5.39 -26.07
N TRP A 805 4.62 6.19 -25.69
CA TRP A 805 4.38 7.59 -25.32
C TRP A 805 3.79 8.37 -26.50
N MET A 806 2.74 9.12 -26.19
CA MET A 806 2.07 10.04 -27.10
C MET A 806 2.12 11.44 -26.53
N THR A 807 2.40 12.43 -27.39
CA THR A 807 2.53 13.83 -27.00
C THR A 807 1.42 14.66 -27.63
N ALA A 808 0.90 15.63 -26.87
CA ALA A 808 -0.10 16.59 -27.32
C ALA A 808 0.31 18.01 -26.89
N HIS A 809 0.78 18.81 -27.84
CA HIS A 809 1.07 20.23 -27.65
C HIS A 809 -0.20 21.12 -27.62
N ARG A 810 -1.35 20.58 -28.03
CA ARG A 810 -2.60 21.33 -28.25
C ARG A 810 -3.81 20.48 -27.90
N TYR A 811 -4.92 21.14 -27.59
CA TYR A 811 -6.22 20.53 -27.31
C TYR A 811 -7.34 21.24 -28.08
N ALA A 812 -8.30 20.44 -28.55
CA ALA A 812 -9.58 20.93 -29.07
C ALA A 812 -10.58 21.14 -27.92
N VAL A 813 -11.00 22.39 -27.73
CA VAL A 813 -12.08 22.80 -26.82
C VAL A 813 -13.36 22.92 -27.63
N ILE A 814 -14.15 21.85 -27.62
CA ILE A 814 -15.34 21.64 -28.45
C ILE A 814 -16.59 22.02 -27.64
N PRO A 815 -17.45 22.94 -28.13
CA PRO A 815 -18.74 23.23 -27.50
C PRO A 815 -19.69 22.05 -27.70
N CYS A 816 -20.39 21.63 -26.63
CA CYS A 816 -21.23 20.42 -26.66
C CYS A 816 -22.72 20.75 -26.49
N ARG A 817 -23.28 20.69 -25.27
CA ARG A 817 -24.70 20.99 -25.04
C ARG A 817 -25.00 22.44 -25.42
N GLY A 818 -25.79 22.63 -26.49
CA GLY A 818 -26.09 23.94 -27.08
C GLY A 818 -24.92 24.54 -27.89
N GLY A 819 -24.17 23.70 -28.62
CA GLY A 819 -22.95 24.02 -29.39
C GLY A 819 -23.15 24.60 -30.78
#